data_AF-A0AAN7HIQ0-F1
#
_entry.id   AF-A0AAN7HIQ0-F1
#
_cell.length_a   1.000
_cell.length_b   1.000
_cell.length_c   1.000
_cell.angle_alpha   90.00
_cell.angle_beta   90.00
_cell.angle_gamma   90.00
#
_symmetry.space_group_name_H-M   'P 1'
#
loop_
_entity.id
_entity.type
_entity.pdbx_description
1 polymer ?
#
loop_
_entity_poly.entity_id
_entity_poly.type
_entity_poly.pdbx_seq_one_letter_code
_entity_poly.pdbx_strand_id
1 'polypeptide(L)'
;MGIMFLGNEELGKKNDDHKPTKIPLIRPRWNAAARAPRSKLVKRLAIAFALGLFVYLFISNLPTDVPIRDRRHPVYLPNSGSANSRPGWKANRPSFLASGTQAGDSAPPQPPYNGPLLFRNLLPSLEAIQSTDGGSSVNKNILFAAASLKSAALLLPLACQMGGELRNYVHFALIGGSGIDMGRLRALNGIDETCQVIFHDARPDFATTSTPERLKRSAARALFHIKKYMHPQAAIVDASGSEEEYFISGFRKQARDSEIPLIELPENAHSRLAWITKLDSSSLAAWDKISIDILIHAPPSSSGSLIHLLKSLSAADFSAGSIPHLTIDLPQGVDHATAEFLKAFQWPPGRAEMPSHPRQLSLRHRIPRSSVTGEESAVRFLESFWPSNPKYSHVLVLSPQAQLSPQFFHYLKYSTLYYLYSGTSRAQNWGSRLLGISLDLPSTHLDGSKPFTPPPGKGTTPFLWQAPDSNAALFTGQKWAELHALVTHLTEYQHVTQPLPAFFTEKLVSKRYPSWLEHALKLSRARGYWTLYPGDATARNLATVHSELYRAPEEYERELDEEEPSTGTELPVPEGMLFETLPDGRLPPFDDMPLLLWDGQSIALSGLDDAAAAYTNEFRLAVGGCEALSPADLTRKSSMKDLFCLKDD
;
A
#
# COMPACT_ATOMS: atom_id res chain seq x y z
N MET A 1 -70.35 -16.67 -11.97
CA MET A 1 -70.75 -17.09 -13.33
C MET A 1 -69.68 -18.02 -13.89
N GLY A 2 -70.08 -19.24 -14.33
CA GLY A 2 -69.32 -20.16 -15.21
C GLY A 2 -68.10 -20.87 -14.60
N ILE A 3 -68.17 -22.11 -14.07
CA ILE A 3 -68.30 -23.45 -14.70
C ILE A 3 -67.00 -23.85 -15.46
N MET A 4 -66.14 -24.71 -14.89
CA MET A 4 -65.98 -26.18 -15.09
C MET A 4 -65.69 -26.59 -16.56
N PHE A 5 -64.76 -27.49 -16.91
CA PHE A 5 -64.65 -28.90 -16.47
C PHE A 5 -63.38 -29.63 -16.99
N LEU A 6 -63.00 -30.69 -16.25
CA LEU A 6 -62.48 -32.05 -16.60
C LEU A 6 -61.19 -32.19 -17.44
N GLY A 7 -60.28 -33.13 -17.16
CA GLY A 7 -60.31 -34.28 -16.25
C GLY A 7 -59.30 -35.34 -16.74
N ASN A 8 -58.65 -36.05 -15.82
CA ASN A 8 -58.68 -37.52 -15.74
C ASN A 8 -57.76 -38.05 -14.64
N GLU A 9 -58.38 -38.82 -13.76
CA GLU A 9 -57.82 -39.80 -12.83
C GLU A 9 -57.07 -40.92 -13.57
N GLU A 10 -56.09 -41.56 -12.91
CA GLU A 10 -56.25 -42.94 -12.43
C GLU A 10 -55.02 -43.41 -11.60
N LEU A 11 -55.33 -43.78 -10.34
CA LEU A 11 -54.90 -44.97 -9.59
C LEU A 11 -53.38 -45.24 -9.41
N GLY A 12 -52.80 -45.37 -8.22
CA GLY A 12 -53.35 -45.67 -6.89
C GLY A 12 -52.73 -46.97 -6.35
N LYS A 13 -51.94 -46.88 -5.28
CA LYS A 13 -52.08 -47.77 -4.11
C LYS A 13 -51.29 -47.27 -2.90
N LYS A 14 -52.06 -46.81 -1.91
CA LYS A 14 -51.70 -46.58 -0.52
C LYS A 14 -52.20 -47.79 0.28
N ASN A 15 -51.50 -48.21 1.32
CA ASN A 15 -52.12 -48.47 2.62
C ASN A 15 -51.06 -48.67 3.71
N ASP A 16 -51.14 -47.76 4.67
CA ASP A 16 -50.73 -47.90 6.07
C ASP A 16 -51.54 -49.02 6.74
N ASP A 17 -50.94 -49.67 7.74
CA ASP A 17 -51.68 -50.14 8.91
C ASP A 17 -50.83 -50.03 10.18
N HIS A 18 -51.49 -49.58 11.24
CA HIS A 18 -50.96 -49.13 12.52
C HIS A 18 -51.29 -50.11 13.66
N LYS A 19 -50.41 -50.11 14.70
CA LYS A 19 -50.64 -50.42 16.14
C LYS A 19 -50.72 -51.90 16.56
N PRO A 20 -50.64 -52.26 17.88
CA PRO A 20 -50.30 -51.50 19.09
C PRO A 20 -49.28 -52.17 20.06
N THR A 21 -48.94 -51.40 21.11
CA THR A 21 -48.20 -51.62 22.37
C THR A 21 -48.40 -52.95 23.14
N LYS A 22 -47.34 -53.38 23.86
CA LYS A 22 -47.34 -53.86 25.28
C LYS A 22 -45.93 -54.22 25.79
N ILE A 23 -45.58 -53.69 26.97
CA ILE A 23 -44.45 -54.04 27.88
C ILE A 23 -44.91 -55.28 28.70
N PRO A 24 -44.10 -56.32 29.06
CA PRO A 24 -43.16 -56.21 30.19
C PRO A 24 -41.91 -57.12 30.31
N LEU A 25 -40.98 -56.61 31.14
CA LEU A 25 -40.07 -57.24 32.12
C LEU A 25 -39.06 -58.37 31.76
N ILE A 26 -37.96 -58.32 32.53
CA ILE A 26 -37.06 -59.39 33.03
C ILE A 26 -35.58 -59.24 32.58
N ARG A 27 -34.74 -58.78 33.51
CA ARG A 27 -33.29 -59.09 33.61
C ARG A 27 -33.13 -60.52 34.13
N PRO A 28 -32.12 -61.34 33.76
CA PRO A 28 -30.76 -61.17 34.34
C PRO A 28 -29.55 -61.63 33.48
N ARG A 29 -28.43 -60.89 33.62
CA ARG A 29 -27.08 -61.30 34.08
C ARG A 29 -26.57 -62.73 33.71
N TRP A 30 -25.44 -62.85 32.97
CA TRP A 30 -24.16 -63.49 33.41
C TRP A 30 -23.06 -63.51 32.31
N ASN A 31 -21.82 -63.58 32.77
CA ASN A 31 -20.51 -63.28 32.16
C ASN A 31 -20.03 -64.24 31.04
N ALA A 32 -19.16 -63.74 30.13
CA ALA A 32 -18.06 -64.54 29.58
C ALA A 32 -16.91 -63.70 28.96
N ALA A 33 -15.74 -63.79 29.63
CA ALA A 33 -14.37 -63.86 29.14
C ALA A 33 -13.81 -62.90 28.06
N ALA A 34 -12.71 -62.24 28.45
CA ALA A 34 -11.81 -61.45 27.62
C ALA A 34 -11.10 -62.28 26.52
N ARG A 35 -11.05 -61.72 25.30
CA ARG A 35 -10.07 -62.12 24.27
C ARG A 35 -9.12 -60.95 23.99
N ALA A 36 -7.82 -61.22 24.16
CA ALA A 36 -6.73 -60.28 23.93
C ALA A 36 -6.64 -59.84 22.44
N PRO A 37 -6.23 -58.58 22.14
CA PRO A 37 -6.26 -58.04 20.79
C PRO A 37 -4.92 -58.25 20.06
N ARG A 38 -4.72 -59.43 19.45
CA ARG A 38 -3.56 -59.68 18.57
C ARG A 38 -3.59 -58.89 17.25
N SER A 39 -4.68 -58.21 16.90
CA SER A 39 -4.85 -57.52 15.62
C SER A 39 -4.32 -56.07 15.56
N LYS A 40 -4.04 -55.44 16.72
CA LYS A 40 -3.54 -54.06 16.75
C LYS A 40 -2.02 -53.95 16.55
N LEU A 41 -1.26 -54.98 16.95
CA LEU A 41 0.20 -54.98 16.83
C LEU A 41 0.65 -55.19 15.38
N VAL A 42 -0.03 -56.09 14.65
CA VAL A 42 0.23 -56.34 13.22
C VAL A 42 -0.07 -55.11 12.37
N LYS A 43 -1.15 -54.37 12.68
CA LYS A 43 -1.46 -53.11 12.00
C LYS A 43 -0.40 -52.03 12.24
N ARG A 44 0.13 -51.92 13.47
CA ARG A 44 1.19 -50.96 13.79
C ARG A 44 2.51 -51.30 13.10
N LEU A 45 2.86 -52.58 13.03
CA LEU A 45 4.05 -53.04 12.30
C LEU A 45 3.92 -52.83 10.79
N ALA A 46 2.74 -53.07 10.21
CA ALA A 46 2.49 -52.82 8.79
C ALA A 46 2.60 -51.32 8.45
N ILE A 47 2.07 -50.44 9.31
CA ILE A 47 2.19 -48.98 9.14
C ILE A 47 3.66 -48.55 9.27
N ALA A 48 4.39 -49.05 10.28
CA ALA A 48 5.80 -48.73 10.44
C ALA A 48 6.65 -49.19 9.25
N PHE A 49 6.35 -50.37 8.69
CA PHE A 49 7.01 -50.88 7.49
C PHE A 49 6.68 -50.04 6.25
N ALA A 50 5.42 -49.64 6.07
CA ALA A 50 5.02 -48.75 4.97
C ALA A 50 5.69 -47.37 5.07
N LEU A 51 5.79 -46.81 6.28
CA LEU A 51 6.47 -45.54 6.52
C LEU A 51 7.98 -45.65 6.28
N GLY A 52 8.60 -46.75 6.72
CA GLY A 52 9.99 -47.06 6.44
C GLY A 52 10.27 -47.23 4.94
N LEU A 53 9.38 -47.90 4.21
CA LEU A 53 9.48 -48.07 2.76
C LEU A 53 9.32 -46.73 2.03
N PHE A 54 8.42 -45.87 2.50
CA PHE A 54 8.24 -44.53 1.95
C PHE A 54 9.48 -43.65 2.18
N VAL A 55 10.04 -43.67 3.39
CA VAL A 55 11.30 -42.96 3.69
C VAL A 55 12.47 -43.52 2.88
N TYR A 56 12.55 -44.85 2.73
CA TYR A 56 13.58 -45.47 1.91
C TYR A 56 13.45 -45.08 0.44
N LEU A 57 12.24 -45.12 -0.14
CA LEU A 57 11.99 -44.69 -1.52
C LEU A 57 12.24 -43.20 -1.73
N PHE A 58 11.98 -42.38 -0.71
CA PHE A 58 12.25 -40.94 -0.74
C PHE A 58 13.76 -40.66 -0.71
N ILE A 59 14.53 -41.37 0.12
CA ILE A 59 15.99 -41.25 0.18
C ILE A 59 16.64 -41.85 -1.07
N SER A 60 16.15 -42.99 -1.59
CA SER A 60 16.73 -43.65 -2.76
C SER A 60 16.42 -42.94 -4.08
N ASN A 61 15.33 -42.15 -4.14
CA ASN A 61 15.01 -41.29 -5.27
C ASN A 61 15.35 -39.82 -5.00
N LEU A 62 16.13 -39.52 -3.96
CA LEU A 62 16.68 -38.18 -3.78
C LEU A 62 17.78 -38.01 -4.84
N PRO A 63 17.61 -37.13 -5.85
CA PRO A 63 18.67 -36.89 -6.82
C PRO A 63 19.89 -36.32 -6.09
N THR A 64 20.96 -37.11 -6.00
CA THR A 64 22.23 -36.67 -5.37
C THR A 64 23.06 -35.74 -6.26
N ASP A 65 22.55 -35.36 -7.43
CA ASP A 65 23.18 -34.41 -8.36
C ASP A 65 22.41 -33.08 -8.44
N VAL A 66 21.80 -32.63 -7.34
CA VAL A 66 21.34 -31.24 -7.24
C VAL A 66 22.44 -30.43 -6.57
N PRO A 67 23.29 -29.70 -7.33
CA PRO A 67 24.24 -28.79 -6.71
C PRO A 67 23.47 -27.79 -5.85
N ILE A 68 24.06 -27.45 -4.69
CA ILE A 68 23.59 -26.34 -3.85
C ILE A 68 23.39 -25.15 -4.77
N ARG A 69 22.13 -24.77 -4.98
CA ARG A 69 21.72 -23.75 -5.94
C ARG A 69 22.09 -22.39 -5.39
N ASP A 70 23.37 -22.04 -5.54
CA ASP A 70 23.83 -20.67 -5.40
C ASP A 70 22.98 -19.81 -6.34
N ARG A 71 22.24 -18.85 -5.77
CA ARG A 71 21.41 -17.88 -6.52
C ARG A 71 22.28 -16.85 -7.25
N ARG A 72 23.37 -17.27 -7.88
CA ARG A 72 24.20 -16.43 -8.74
C ARG A 72 23.93 -16.80 -10.19
N HIS A 73 23.80 -15.77 -11.02
CA HIS A 73 23.47 -15.82 -12.43
C HIS A 73 24.11 -16.99 -13.22
N PRO A 74 23.45 -17.48 -14.29
CA PRO A 74 24.17 -18.20 -15.34
C PRO A 74 25.17 -17.24 -16.02
N VAL A 75 26.46 -17.56 -15.92
CA VAL A 75 27.53 -16.90 -16.68
C VAL A 75 27.49 -17.43 -18.11
N TYR A 76 27.30 -16.55 -19.10
CA TYR A 76 27.35 -16.93 -20.51
C TYR A 76 28.74 -16.68 -21.08
N LEU A 77 29.46 -17.76 -21.41
CA LEU A 77 30.59 -17.67 -22.33
C LEU A 77 30.07 -17.40 -23.74
N PRO A 78 30.67 -16.47 -24.51
CA PRO A 78 30.33 -16.29 -25.91
C PRO A 78 30.72 -17.53 -26.71
N ASN A 79 29.78 -17.96 -27.56
CA ASN A 79 29.89 -19.11 -28.44
C ASN A 79 31.14 -19.01 -29.33
N SER A 80 32.14 -19.87 -29.12
CA SER A 80 33.35 -19.93 -29.96
C SER A 80 33.00 -20.59 -31.30
N GLY A 81 32.64 -19.77 -32.27
CA GLY A 81 32.74 -20.14 -33.68
C GLY A 81 34.21 -20.38 -34.02
N SER A 82 34.51 -21.59 -34.51
CA SER A 82 35.80 -22.01 -35.03
C SER A 82 36.48 -20.93 -35.90
N ALA A 83 37.61 -20.42 -35.44
CA ALA A 83 38.58 -19.74 -36.29
C ALA A 83 40.00 -20.15 -35.85
N ASN A 84 40.52 -21.18 -36.53
CA ASN A 84 41.94 -21.42 -36.62
C ASN A 84 42.62 -20.17 -37.22
N SER A 85 43.35 -19.41 -36.41
CA SER A 85 44.45 -18.54 -36.87
C SER A 85 45.32 -18.13 -35.69
N ARG A 86 46.59 -18.55 -35.74
CA ARG A 86 47.65 -18.25 -34.78
C ARG A 86 47.92 -16.73 -34.71
N PRO A 87 48.21 -16.14 -33.54
CA PRO A 87 48.58 -14.72 -33.46
C PRO A 87 50.08 -14.55 -33.78
N GLY A 88 50.37 -13.92 -34.92
CA GLY A 88 51.69 -13.39 -35.23
C GLY A 88 51.81 -11.95 -34.76
N TRP A 89 52.68 -11.71 -33.78
CA TRP A 89 53.12 -10.37 -33.38
C TRP A 89 53.73 -9.61 -34.55
N LYS A 90 53.19 -8.43 -34.85
CA LYS A 90 53.98 -7.30 -35.37
C LYS A 90 53.49 -6.00 -34.74
N ALA A 91 54.38 -5.37 -33.98
CA ALA A 91 54.27 -4.00 -33.54
C ALA A 91 54.35 -3.06 -34.74
N ASN A 92 53.52 -2.02 -34.78
CA ASN A 92 53.87 -0.79 -35.47
C ASN A 92 53.29 0.44 -34.75
N ARG A 93 54.17 1.41 -34.56
CA ARG A 93 53.99 2.72 -33.94
C ARG A 93 53.01 3.61 -34.75
N PRO A 94 52.43 4.64 -34.12
CA PRO A 94 51.48 5.53 -34.78
C PRO A 94 52.18 6.49 -35.73
N SER A 95 51.79 6.48 -37.00
CA SER A 95 52.13 7.54 -37.95
C SER A 95 51.02 8.59 -37.94
N PHE A 96 51.34 9.75 -37.38
CA PHE A 96 50.61 10.98 -37.67
C PHE A 96 50.77 11.29 -39.16
N LEU A 97 49.66 11.20 -39.89
CA LEU A 97 49.56 11.75 -41.23
C LEU A 97 48.21 12.45 -41.35
N ALA A 98 48.31 13.77 -41.42
CA ALA A 98 47.23 14.65 -41.81
C ALA A 98 46.67 14.18 -43.16
N SER A 99 45.36 13.94 -43.19
CA SER A 99 44.57 13.81 -44.41
C SER A 99 43.39 14.74 -44.16
N GLY A 100 43.33 15.92 -44.80
CA GLY A 100 43.22 16.00 -46.24
C GLY A 100 41.74 15.76 -46.55
N THR A 101 40.98 16.86 -46.61
CA THR A 101 39.55 16.91 -46.90
C THR A 101 39.28 16.22 -48.24
N GLN A 102 39.03 14.91 -48.22
CA GLN A 102 38.41 14.20 -49.32
C GLN A 102 36.91 14.23 -49.09
N ALA A 103 36.23 15.04 -49.89
CA ALA A 103 34.82 14.90 -50.18
C ALA A 103 34.60 13.51 -50.80
N GLY A 104 34.30 12.54 -49.94
CA GLY A 104 33.81 11.22 -50.31
C GLY A 104 32.29 11.21 -50.19
N ASP A 105 31.64 11.03 -51.33
CA ASP A 105 30.23 10.73 -51.54
C ASP A 105 29.36 10.69 -50.27
N SER A 106 28.75 11.82 -49.96
CA SER A 106 27.52 11.82 -49.17
C SER A 106 26.48 11.06 -49.96
N ALA A 107 26.33 9.76 -49.66
CA ALA A 107 25.14 9.01 -50.05
C ALA A 107 23.92 9.90 -49.74
N PRO A 108 22.95 10.03 -50.66
CA PRO A 108 21.76 10.83 -50.41
C PRO A 108 21.16 10.40 -49.07
N PRO A 109 20.68 11.34 -48.23
CA PRO A 109 20.07 11.00 -46.95
C PRO A 109 19.03 9.92 -47.21
N GLN A 110 19.26 8.73 -46.66
CA GLN A 110 18.38 7.61 -46.94
C GLN A 110 16.96 8.02 -46.54
N PRO A 111 15.96 7.77 -47.41
CA PRO A 111 14.60 8.16 -47.12
C PRO A 111 14.16 7.51 -45.81
N PRO A 112 13.41 8.24 -44.96
CA PRO A 112 13.04 7.73 -43.66
C PRO A 112 12.20 6.46 -43.82
N TYR A 113 12.62 5.40 -43.13
CA TYR A 113 12.01 4.09 -43.25
C TYR A 113 10.67 4.04 -42.50
N ASN A 114 9.59 3.69 -43.21
CA ASN A 114 8.23 3.58 -42.65
C ASN A 114 7.61 2.18 -42.86
N GLY A 115 8.44 1.15 -43.04
CA GLY A 115 7.98 -0.22 -43.26
C GLY A 115 7.50 -0.95 -41.99
N PRO A 116 7.18 -2.25 -42.10
CA PRO A 116 6.71 -3.06 -40.97
C PRO A 116 7.72 -3.08 -39.81
N LEU A 117 7.25 -3.38 -38.60
CA LEU A 117 8.07 -3.41 -37.40
C LEU A 117 8.63 -4.83 -37.18
N LEU A 118 9.95 -4.98 -37.18
CA LEU A 118 10.63 -6.22 -36.85
C LEU A 118 11.57 -6.02 -35.65
N PHE A 119 11.34 -6.77 -34.58
CA PHE A 119 12.19 -6.74 -33.39
C PHE A 119 13.15 -7.94 -33.40
N ARG A 120 14.35 -7.75 -33.98
CA ARG A 120 15.31 -8.84 -34.15
C ARG A 120 15.87 -9.38 -32.83
N ASN A 121 16.09 -8.49 -31.87
CA ASN A 121 16.79 -8.81 -30.62
C ASN A 121 15.85 -8.98 -29.42
N LEU A 122 14.60 -8.52 -29.54
CA LEU A 122 13.65 -8.53 -28.42
C LEU A 122 13.22 -9.95 -28.06
N LEU A 123 12.76 -10.73 -29.03
CA LEU A 123 12.24 -12.07 -28.79
C LEU A 123 13.30 -13.00 -28.15
N PRO A 124 14.54 -13.09 -28.65
CA PRO A 124 15.59 -13.90 -28.00
C PRO A 124 15.85 -13.47 -26.54
N SER A 125 15.84 -12.16 -26.27
CA SER A 125 16.04 -11.66 -24.90
C SER A 125 14.86 -11.98 -23.97
N LEU A 126 13.63 -12.06 -24.48
CA LEU A 126 12.43 -12.42 -23.73
C LEU A 126 12.30 -13.93 -23.51
N GLU A 127 12.79 -14.74 -24.45
CA GLU A 127 12.85 -16.20 -24.26
C GLU A 127 13.90 -16.59 -23.22
N ALA A 128 14.96 -15.79 -23.06
CA ALA A 128 16.02 -16.04 -22.08
C ALA A 128 15.60 -15.83 -20.60
N ILE A 129 14.43 -15.24 -20.34
CA ILE A 129 13.98 -14.90 -18.96
C ILE A 129 12.99 -15.91 -18.36
N GLN A 130 12.98 -17.15 -18.83
CA GLN A 130 12.11 -18.20 -18.27
C GLN A 130 12.26 -18.36 -16.74
N SER A 131 13.44 -18.07 -16.19
CA SER A 131 13.70 -18.14 -14.75
C SER A 131 13.02 -17.05 -13.90
N THR A 132 12.47 -15.99 -14.52
CA THR A 132 11.82 -14.87 -13.81
C THR A 132 10.30 -15.01 -13.73
N ASP A 133 9.78 -16.20 -14.07
CA ASP A 133 8.35 -16.52 -14.06
C ASP A 133 7.50 -15.61 -14.96
N GLY A 134 8.07 -15.20 -16.09
CA GLY A 134 7.39 -14.35 -17.08
C GLY A 134 6.13 -14.99 -17.70
N GLY A 135 5.94 -16.31 -17.56
CA GLY A 135 4.73 -17.02 -17.97
C GLY A 135 3.54 -16.82 -17.03
N SER A 136 3.77 -16.38 -15.78
CA SER A 136 2.74 -16.06 -14.81
C SER A 136 2.35 -14.58 -14.85
N SER A 137 1.06 -14.28 -14.70
CA SER A 137 0.57 -12.91 -14.52
C SER A 137 0.94 -12.33 -13.14
N VAL A 138 1.27 -13.19 -12.18
CA VAL A 138 1.75 -12.83 -10.84
C VAL A 138 3.20 -13.26 -10.74
N ASN A 139 4.11 -12.30 -10.89
CA ASN A 139 5.56 -12.52 -10.84
C ASN A 139 6.24 -11.32 -10.16
N LYS A 140 7.57 -11.26 -10.22
CA LYS A 140 8.38 -10.17 -9.61
C LYS A 140 9.07 -9.26 -10.63
N ASN A 141 8.60 -9.27 -11.89
CA ASN A 141 9.26 -8.57 -12.98
C ASN A 141 8.92 -7.08 -12.95
N ILE A 142 9.95 -6.23 -12.94
CA ILE A 142 9.83 -4.77 -13.04
C ILE A 142 10.60 -4.31 -14.27
N LEU A 143 9.97 -3.45 -15.07
CA LEU A 143 10.54 -2.93 -16.31
C LEU A 143 11.00 -1.49 -16.13
N PHE A 144 12.27 -1.21 -16.38
CA PHE A 144 12.76 0.13 -16.71
C PHE A 144 12.83 0.25 -18.23
N ALA A 145 12.37 1.38 -18.78
CA ALA A 145 12.39 1.58 -20.23
C ALA A 145 12.81 3.00 -20.58
N ALA A 146 13.65 3.13 -21.61
CA ALA A 146 14.10 4.41 -22.14
C ALA A 146 14.27 4.38 -23.66
N ALA A 147 14.13 5.53 -24.30
CA ALA A 147 14.48 5.73 -25.71
C ALA A 147 15.72 6.59 -25.90
N SER A 148 15.78 7.68 -25.14
CA SER A 148 16.89 8.62 -25.06
C SER A 148 18.05 8.01 -24.28
N LEU A 149 19.27 8.25 -24.75
CA LEU A 149 20.47 7.86 -24.02
C LEU A 149 20.65 8.65 -22.72
N LYS A 150 20.11 9.88 -22.66
CA LYS A 150 20.11 10.70 -21.44
C LYS A 150 19.22 10.07 -20.38
N SER A 151 17.99 9.72 -20.75
CA SER A 151 17.05 9.03 -19.87
C SER A 151 17.56 7.65 -19.45
N ALA A 152 18.19 6.90 -20.36
CA ALA A 152 18.85 5.64 -20.01
C ALA A 152 19.93 5.84 -18.93
N ALA A 153 20.78 6.87 -19.05
CA ALA A 153 21.81 7.17 -18.06
C ALA A 153 21.24 7.58 -16.69
N LEU A 154 20.03 8.17 -16.64
CA LEU A 154 19.33 8.48 -15.40
C LEU A 154 18.68 7.26 -14.76
N LEU A 155 18.10 6.36 -15.57
CA LEU A 155 17.35 5.20 -15.08
C LEU A 155 18.25 4.02 -14.68
N LEU A 156 19.38 3.82 -15.36
CA LEU A 156 20.23 2.65 -15.15
C LEU A 156 20.81 2.56 -13.72
N PRO A 157 21.34 3.64 -13.10
CA PRO A 157 21.76 3.58 -11.70
C PRO A 157 20.64 3.19 -10.74
N LEU A 158 19.43 3.72 -10.97
CA LEU A 158 18.24 3.40 -10.17
C LEU A 158 17.81 1.93 -10.34
N ALA A 159 17.88 1.42 -11.58
CA ALA A 159 17.61 0.01 -11.89
C ALA A 159 18.64 -0.92 -11.22
N CYS A 160 19.93 -0.55 -11.25
CA CYS A 160 20.99 -1.29 -10.56
C CYS A 160 20.80 -1.30 -9.05
N GLN A 161 20.45 -0.16 -8.45
CA GLN A 161 20.13 -0.07 -7.04
C GLN A 161 18.95 -0.98 -6.68
N MET A 162 17.86 -0.96 -7.46
CA MET A 162 16.72 -1.86 -7.25
C MET A 162 17.10 -3.34 -7.42
N GLY A 163 17.96 -3.67 -8.38
CA GLY A 163 18.48 -5.02 -8.57
C GLY A 163 19.29 -5.49 -7.36
N GLY A 164 20.07 -4.59 -6.74
CA GLY A 164 20.84 -4.86 -5.52
C GLY A 164 19.99 -5.19 -4.29
N GLU A 165 18.73 -4.73 -4.22
CA GLU A 165 17.81 -5.07 -3.14
C GLU A 165 17.29 -6.52 -3.20
N LEU A 166 17.43 -7.19 -4.35
CA LEU A 166 17.01 -8.59 -4.57
C LEU A 166 15.53 -8.88 -4.26
N ARG A 167 14.69 -7.83 -4.26
CA ARG A 167 13.22 -7.95 -4.05
C ARG A 167 12.47 -8.23 -5.35
N ASN A 168 13.01 -7.74 -6.47
CA ASN A 168 12.40 -7.78 -7.80
C ASN A 168 13.38 -8.35 -8.83
N TYR A 169 12.84 -8.92 -9.91
CA TYR A 169 13.62 -9.16 -11.12
C TYR A 169 13.56 -7.88 -11.96
N VAL A 170 14.69 -7.18 -12.05
CA VAL A 170 14.76 -5.89 -12.72
C VAL A 170 15.18 -6.08 -14.16
N HIS A 171 14.36 -5.55 -15.08
CA HIS A 171 14.57 -5.59 -16.50
C HIS A 171 14.78 -4.17 -17.02
N PHE A 172 15.70 -3.98 -17.96
CA PHE A 172 15.91 -2.71 -18.65
C PHE A 172 15.71 -2.90 -20.16
N ALA A 173 14.78 -2.15 -20.76
CA ALA A 173 14.54 -2.18 -22.20
C ALA A 173 14.94 -0.87 -22.86
N LEU A 174 15.85 -0.94 -23.83
CA LEU A 174 16.13 0.18 -24.73
C LEU A 174 15.16 0.12 -25.91
N ILE A 175 14.34 1.15 -26.08
CA ILE A 175 13.27 1.24 -27.08
C ILE A 175 13.42 2.55 -27.83
N GLY A 176 13.80 2.56 -29.10
CA GLY A 176 13.84 3.83 -29.84
C GLY A 176 14.77 3.82 -31.03
N GLY A 177 15.15 5.03 -31.47
CA GLY A 177 15.96 5.25 -32.67
C GLY A 177 17.48 5.17 -32.46
N SER A 178 17.98 5.05 -31.23
CA SER A 178 19.41 5.07 -30.95
C SER A 178 20.13 3.86 -31.55
N GLY A 179 21.26 4.09 -32.23
CA GLY A 179 22.11 3.05 -32.83
C GLY A 179 23.19 2.47 -31.91
N ILE A 180 23.19 2.81 -30.61
CA ILE A 180 24.24 2.35 -29.69
C ILE A 180 24.20 0.83 -29.48
N ASP A 181 25.35 0.18 -29.40
CA ASP A 181 25.39 -1.22 -28.98
C ASP A 181 25.04 -1.36 -27.47
N MET A 182 24.35 -2.43 -27.08
CA MET A 182 23.93 -2.65 -25.69
C MET A 182 25.14 -2.85 -24.75
N GLY A 183 26.20 -3.51 -25.21
CA GLY A 183 27.44 -3.65 -24.45
C GLY A 183 28.12 -2.30 -24.23
N ARG A 184 28.12 -1.44 -25.26
CA ARG A 184 28.61 -0.06 -25.14
C ARG A 184 27.76 0.79 -24.20
N LEU A 185 26.44 0.65 -24.22
CA LEU A 185 25.55 1.35 -23.27
C LEU A 185 25.87 0.99 -21.82
N ARG A 186 26.11 -0.30 -21.53
CA ARG A 186 26.53 -0.76 -20.19
C ARG A 186 27.87 -0.17 -19.79
N ALA A 187 28.87 -0.25 -20.67
CA ALA A 187 30.21 0.25 -20.39
C ALA A 187 30.23 1.77 -20.11
N LEU A 188 29.45 2.56 -20.87
CA LEU A 188 29.38 4.01 -20.66
C LEU A 188 28.72 4.41 -19.34
N ASN A 189 27.81 3.58 -18.81
CA ASN A 189 27.12 3.82 -17.55
C ASN A 189 27.79 3.11 -16.36
N GLY A 190 29.00 2.55 -16.54
CA GLY A 190 29.72 1.87 -15.47
C GLY A 190 29.02 0.61 -14.96
N ILE A 191 28.19 -0.03 -15.78
CA ILE A 191 27.43 -1.22 -15.39
C ILE A 191 28.30 -2.44 -15.63
N ASP A 192 28.68 -3.09 -14.52
CA ASP A 192 29.38 -4.36 -14.50
C ASP A 192 28.41 -5.52 -14.19
N GLU A 193 28.97 -6.72 -13.99
CA GLU A 193 28.21 -7.92 -13.63
C GLU A 193 27.61 -7.88 -12.23
N THR A 194 27.98 -6.90 -11.39
CA THR A 194 27.43 -6.77 -10.03
C THR A 194 25.99 -6.23 -10.07
N CYS A 195 25.67 -5.42 -11.06
CA CYS A 195 24.32 -4.88 -11.29
C CYS A 195 23.37 -5.99 -11.78
N GLN A 196 22.43 -6.38 -10.91
CA GLN A 196 21.44 -7.44 -11.15
C GLN A 196 20.29 -6.97 -12.06
N VAL A 197 20.61 -6.55 -13.29
CA VAL A 197 19.64 -6.05 -14.28
C VAL A 197 19.71 -6.88 -15.56
N ILE A 198 18.53 -7.31 -16.03
CA ILE A 198 18.39 -8.07 -17.28
C ILE A 198 18.06 -7.10 -18.41
N PHE A 199 18.85 -7.11 -19.48
CA PHE A 199 18.69 -6.14 -20.57
C PHE A 199 17.92 -6.73 -21.75
N HIS A 200 17.07 -5.90 -22.34
CA HIS A 200 16.29 -6.18 -23.52
C HIS A 200 16.56 -5.12 -24.58
N ASP A 201 16.87 -5.56 -25.80
CA ASP A 201 16.96 -4.67 -26.96
C ASP A 201 15.64 -4.72 -27.73
N ALA A 202 14.82 -3.70 -27.48
CA ALA A 202 13.47 -3.57 -27.99
C ALA A 202 13.39 -2.56 -29.15
N ARG A 203 14.52 -2.24 -29.78
CA ARG A 203 14.56 -1.35 -30.95
C ARG A 203 14.06 -2.07 -32.21
N PRO A 204 13.34 -1.37 -33.10
CA PRO A 204 12.93 -1.94 -34.36
C PRO A 204 14.12 -2.01 -35.33
N ASP A 205 13.98 -2.82 -36.38
CA ASP A 205 14.84 -2.72 -37.56
C ASP A 205 14.84 -1.29 -38.13
N PHE A 206 15.98 -0.86 -38.67
CA PHE A 206 16.19 0.50 -39.18
C PHE A 206 15.87 1.62 -38.15
N ALA A 207 16.15 1.38 -36.87
CA ALA A 207 15.88 2.31 -35.77
C ALA A 207 16.37 3.75 -36.04
N THR A 208 17.60 3.92 -36.51
CA THR A 208 18.24 5.24 -36.73
C THR A 208 17.65 6.03 -37.89
N THR A 209 17.04 5.36 -38.87
CA THR A 209 16.47 5.98 -40.08
C THR A 209 14.94 5.96 -40.08
N SER A 210 14.30 5.58 -38.98
CA SER A 210 12.84 5.48 -38.89
C SER A 210 12.15 6.82 -38.68
N THR A 211 10.92 6.95 -39.19
CA THR A 211 10.07 8.12 -38.87
C THR A 211 9.65 8.13 -37.39
N PRO A 212 9.42 9.32 -36.80
CA PRO A 212 8.89 9.44 -35.43
C PRO A 212 7.58 8.66 -35.22
N GLU A 213 6.67 8.66 -36.19
CA GLU A 213 5.41 7.91 -36.13
C GLU A 213 5.64 6.40 -36.10
N ARG A 214 6.64 5.91 -36.85
CA ARG A 214 7.03 4.50 -36.81
C ARG A 214 7.62 4.16 -35.45
N LEU A 215 8.50 5.00 -34.90
CA LEU A 215 9.09 4.80 -33.58
C LEU A 215 8.04 4.84 -32.45
N LYS A 216 7.03 5.71 -32.56
CA LYS A 216 5.87 5.72 -31.64
C LYS A 216 5.11 4.39 -31.66
N ARG A 217 4.79 3.88 -32.86
CA ARG A 217 4.16 2.55 -33.01
C ARG A 217 5.07 1.44 -32.50
N SER A 218 6.37 1.57 -32.71
CA SER A 218 7.38 0.63 -32.22
C SER A 218 7.40 0.57 -30.69
N ALA A 219 7.39 1.72 -30.01
CA ALA A 219 7.39 1.77 -28.55
C ALA A 219 6.16 1.09 -27.95
N ALA A 220 4.97 1.38 -28.51
CA ALA A 220 3.74 0.70 -28.13
C ALA A 220 3.84 -0.83 -28.38
N ARG A 221 4.30 -1.25 -29.56
CA ARG A 221 4.36 -2.68 -29.89
C ARG A 221 5.41 -3.44 -29.08
N ALA A 222 6.53 -2.80 -28.76
CA ALA A 222 7.55 -3.35 -27.87
C ALA A 222 6.97 -3.66 -26.49
N LEU A 223 6.26 -2.71 -25.86
CA LEU A 223 5.62 -2.92 -24.57
C LEU A 223 4.55 -4.03 -24.64
N PHE A 224 3.79 -4.12 -25.74
CA PHE A 224 2.85 -5.23 -25.96
C PHE A 224 3.55 -6.60 -25.92
N HIS A 225 4.68 -6.76 -26.61
CA HIS A 225 5.45 -8.00 -26.60
C HIS A 225 6.04 -8.28 -25.21
N ILE A 226 6.61 -7.26 -24.56
CA ILE A 226 7.13 -7.40 -23.20
C ILE A 226 6.02 -7.84 -22.23
N LYS A 227 4.82 -7.24 -22.30
CA LYS A 227 3.68 -7.66 -21.48
C LYS A 227 3.34 -9.13 -21.69
N LYS A 228 3.30 -9.57 -22.95
CA LYS A 228 2.89 -10.93 -23.32
C LYS A 228 3.84 -12.01 -22.81
N TYR A 229 5.15 -11.74 -22.75
CA TYR A 229 6.17 -12.74 -22.38
C TYR A 229 6.76 -12.57 -20.98
N MET A 230 6.80 -11.33 -20.47
CA MET A 230 7.43 -11.00 -19.18
C MET A 230 6.41 -10.67 -18.10
N HIS A 231 5.19 -10.21 -18.47
CA HIS A 231 4.15 -9.75 -17.56
C HIS A 231 4.69 -8.83 -16.44
N PRO A 232 5.27 -7.65 -16.76
CA PRO A 232 5.78 -6.75 -15.73
C PRO A 232 4.65 -6.28 -14.80
N GLN A 233 4.97 -6.20 -13.50
CA GLN A 233 4.08 -5.70 -12.46
C GLN A 233 4.00 -4.16 -12.44
N ALA A 234 5.08 -3.49 -12.86
CA ALA A 234 5.13 -2.07 -13.13
C ALA A 234 6.19 -1.76 -14.19
N ALA A 235 6.02 -0.62 -14.87
CA ALA A 235 7.01 -0.06 -15.78
C ALA A 235 7.43 1.35 -15.31
N ILE A 236 8.72 1.62 -15.31
CA ILE A 236 9.33 2.87 -14.86
C ILE A 236 9.99 3.56 -16.05
N VAL A 237 9.64 4.81 -16.30
CA VAL A 237 10.16 5.64 -17.39
C VAL A 237 10.56 7.02 -16.88
N ASP A 238 11.45 7.69 -17.61
CA ASP A 238 11.83 9.07 -17.33
C ASP A 238 10.82 10.04 -17.94
N ALA A 239 10.25 10.92 -17.13
CA ALA A 239 9.34 11.98 -17.55
C ALA A 239 9.85 13.38 -17.17
N SER A 240 11.16 13.51 -16.91
CA SER A 240 11.85 14.79 -16.66
C SER A 240 11.86 15.75 -17.87
N GLY A 241 11.47 15.27 -19.06
CA GLY A 241 11.58 16.00 -20.33
C GLY A 241 12.84 15.67 -21.13
N SER A 242 13.75 14.84 -20.61
CA SER A 242 14.92 14.33 -21.35
C SER A 242 14.61 13.18 -22.31
N GLU A 243 13.40 12.63 -22.18
CA GLU A 243 12.92 11.46 -22.92
C GLU A 243 12.19 11.87 -24.22
N GLU A 244 12.16 10.97 -25.19
CA GLU A 244 11.58 11.23 -26.50
C GLU A 244 10.04 11.26 -26.47
N GLU A 245 9.41 12.27 -27.07
CA GLU A 245 7.95 12.44 -27.07
C GLU A 245 7.22 11.27 -27.78
N TYR A 246 7.79 10.77 -28.88
CA TYR A 246 7.23 9.62 -29.59
C TYR A 246 7.20 8.37 -28.70
N PHE A 247 8.20 8.20 -27.83
CA PHE A 247 8.31 7.07 -26.92
C PHE A 247 7.26 7.20 -25.83
N ILE A 248 7.25 8.30 -25.08
CA ILE A 248 6.31 8.53 -23.97
C ILE A 248 4.86 8.42 -24.45
N SER A 249 4.51 9.04 -25.58
CA SER A 249 3.13 9.02 -26.09
C SER A 249 2.68 7.61 -26.53
N GLY A 250 3.57 6.84 -27.17
CA GLY A 250 3.29 5.45 -27.56
C GLY A 250 3.22 4.50 -26.35
N PHE A 251 4.16 4.66 -25.42
CA PHE A 251 4.30 3.82 -24.23
C PHE A 251 3.15 4.04 -23.25
N ARG A 252 2.77 5.29 -22.95
CA ARG A 252 1.59 5.64 -22.13
C ARG A 252 0.31 5.01 -22.66
N LYS A 253 0.09 5.06 -23.98
CA LYS A 253 -1.09 4.48 -24.61
C LYS A 253 -1.11 2.96 -24.39
N GLN A 254 -0.03 2.28 -24.73
CA GLN A 254 0.03 0.82 -24.59
C GLN A 254 -0.03 0.37 -23.12
N ALA A 255 0.58 1.12 -22.19
CA ALA A 255 0.55 0.81 -20.76
C ALA A 255 -0.89 0.81 -20.23
N ARG A 256 -1.69 1.80 -20.61
CA ARG A 256 -3.13 1.84 -20.30
C ARG A 256 -3.90 0.68 -20.94
N ASP A 257 -3.69 0.43 -22.24
CA ASP A 257 -4.37 -0.66 -22.96
C ASP A 257 -4.01 -2.06 -22.39
N SER A 258 -2.86 -2.17 -21.71
CA SER A 258 -2.33 -3.43 -21.17
C SER A 258 -2.44 -3.54 -19.64
N GLU A 259 -3.07 -2.54 -19.00
CA GLU A 259 -3.19 -2.41 -17.53
C GLU A 259 -1.85 -2.58 -16.79
N ILE A 260 -0.80 -1.96 -17.33
CA ILE A 260 0.53 -1.93 -16.69
C ILE A 260 0.64 -0.61 -15.93
N PRO A 261 0.85 -0.64 -14.60
CA PRO A 261 1.15 0.55 -13.82
C PRO A 261 2.41 1.23 -14.37
N LEU A 262 2.24 2.46 -14.86
CA LEU A 262 3.31 3.27 -15.42
C LEU A 262 3.75 4.30 -14.38
N ILE A 263 4.99 4.21 -13.95
CA ILE A 263 5.61 5.12 -12.99
C ILE A 263 6.50 6.07 -13.79
N GLU A 264 6.09 7.32 -13.83
CA GLU A 264 6.76 8.38 -14.56
C GLU A 264 7.63 9.18 -13.59
N LEU A 265 8.95 9.09 -13.78
CA LEU A 265 9.89 9.73 -12.87
C LEU A 265 10.03 11.22 -13.24
N PRO A 266 9.84 12.14 -12.28
CA PRO A 266 10.06 13.57 -12.47
C PRO A 266 11.56 13.88 -12.63
N GLU A 267 11.86 15.15 -12.90
CA GLU A 267 13.22 15.66 -12.79
C GLU A 267 13.80 15.39 -11.39
N ASN A 268 15.09 15.04 -11.32
CA ASN A 268 15.79 14.71 -10.07
C ASN A 268 15.20 13.53 -9.27
N ALA A 269 14.50 12.60 -9.94
CA ALA A 269 13.94 11.42 -9.29
C ALA A 269 15.00 10.55 -8.56
N HIS A 270 16.25 10.54 -9.02
CA HIS A 270 17.33 9.79 -8.37
C HIS A 270 17.61 10.25 -6.94
N SER A 271 17.38 11.52 -6.59
CA SER A 271 17.55 12.01 -5.22
C SER A 271 16.25 11.96 -4.41
N ARG A 272 15.11 12.25 -5.03
CA ARG A 272 13.82 12.38 -4.33
C ARG A 272 13.00 11.08 -4.22
N LEU A 273 13.19 10.17 -5.17
CA LEU A 273 12.43 8.93 -5.31
C LEU A 273 13.29 7.67 -5.22
N ALA A 274 14.53 7.77 -4.74
CA ALA A 274 15.42 6.62 -4.56
C ALA A 274 14.80 5.48 -3.73
N TRP A 275 13.92 5.82 -2.78
CA TRP A 275 13.20 4.85 -1.95
C TRP A 275 12.29 3.89 -2.76
N ILE A 276 11.93 4.23 -4.00
CA ILE A 276 11.17 3.32 -4.89
C ILE A 276 11.89 2.00 -5.11
N THR A 277 13.23 2.01 -5.08
CA THR A 277 14.08 0.83 -5.25
C THR A 277 13.88 -0.20 -4.14
N LYS A 278 13.44 0.24 -2.95
CA LYS A 278 13.20 -0.60 -1.78
C LYS A 278 11.86 -1.34 -1.82
N LEU A 279 10.94 -0.94 -2.71
CA LEU A 279 9.63 -1.55 -2.83
C LEU A 279 9.68 -2.86 -3.60
N ASP A 280 8.76 -3.77 -3.27
CA ASP A 280 8.55 -4.98 -4.05
C ASP A 280 7.57 -4.75 -5.21
N SER A 281 7.54 -5.72 -6.11
CA SER A 281 6.72 -5.69 -7.31
C SER A 281 5.22 -5.61 -7.03
N SER A 282 4.75 -6.16 -5.91
CA SER A 282 3.34 -6.10 -5.50
C SER A 282 2.95 -4.70 -5.04
N SER A 283 3.83 -4.02 -4.29
CA SER A 283 3.67 -2.62 -3.93
C SER A 283 3.65 -1.74 -5.18
N LEU A 284 4.63 -1.90 -6.08
CA LEU A 284 4.71 -1.11 -7.32
C LEU A 284 3.49 -1.33 -8.24
N ALA A 285 2.90 -2.53 -8.23
CA ALA A 285 1.66 -2.83 -8.97
C ALA A 285 0.41 -2.09 -8.45
N ALA A 286 0.49 -1.47 -7.27
CA ALA A 286 -0.56 -0.66 -6.66
C ALA A 286 -0.28 0.86 -6.75
N TRP A 287 0.81 1.27 -7.41
CA TRP A 287 1.30 2.65 -7.43
C TRP A 287 0.23 3.68 -7.85
N ASP A 288 -0.48 3.40 -8.94
CA ASP A 288 -1.50 4.24 -9.56
C ASP A 288 -2.92 4.00 -9.02
N LYS A 289 -3.13 2.91 -8.28
CA LYS A 289 -4.44 2.55 -7.72
C LYS A 289 -4.76 3.31 -6.44
N ILE A 290 -3.74 3.67 -5.67
CA ILE A 290 -3.88 4.29 -4.35
C ILE A 290 -4.30 5.76 -4.50
N SER A 291 -5.42 6.12 -3.89
CA SER A 291 -5.88 7.50 -3.75
C SER A 291 -5.85 7.93 -2.28
N ILE A 292 -5.27 9.09 -2.00
CA ILE A 292 -5.24 9.68 -0.66
C ILE A 292 -5.97 11.01 -0.76
N ASP A 293 -6.97 11.22 0.08
CA ASP A 293 -7.67 12.50 0.23
C ASP A 293 -7.27 13.14 1.56
N ILE A 294 -7.16 14.47 1.59
CA ILE A 294 -6.82 15.23 2.79
C ILE A 294 -8.10 15.80 3.39
N LEU A 295 -8.29 15.59 4.69
CA LEU A 295 -9.40 16.11 5.46
C LEU A 295 -8.88 16.99 6.59
N ILE A 296 -9.30 18.25 6.60
CA ILE A 296 -9.00 19.22 7.66
C ILE A 296 -10.30 19.63 8.32
N HIS A 297 -10.37 19.52 9.65
CA HIS A 297 -11.47 20.07 10.44
C HIS A 297 -10.99 21.30 11.20
N ALA A 298 -11.51 22.48 10.85
CA ALA A 298 -11.09 23.75 11.41
C ALA A 298 -11.99 24.16 12.59
N PRO A 299 -11.44 24.38 13.80
CA PRO A 299 -12.21 24.93 14.91
C PRO A 299 -12.46 26.44 14.70
N PRO A 300 -13.43 27.03 15.42
CA PRO A 300 -13.62 28.49 15.41
C PRO A 300 -12.35 29.23 15.85
N SER A 301 -12.17 30.47 15.37
CA SER A 301 -11.08 31.36 15.75
C SER A 301 -9.66 30.80 15.59
N SER A 302 -9.44 29.97 14.56
CA SER A 302 -8.20 29.23 14.29
C SER A 302 -7.40 29.74 13.07
N SER A 303 -7.70 30.96 12.59
CA SER A 303 -7.15 31.52 11.34
C SER A 303 -5.65 31.35 11.13
N GLY A 304 -4.83 31.65 12.14
CA GLY A 304 -3.37 31.48 12.07
C GLY A 304 -2.96 30.03 11.76
N SER A 305 -3.41 29.09 12.59
CA SER A 305 -3.07 27.66 12.48
C SER A 305 -3.43 27.09 11.09
N LEU A 306 -4.68 27.29 10.64
CA LEU A 306 -5.14 26.80 9.35
C LEU A 306 -4.33 27.39 8.18
N ILE A 307 -4.04 28.70 8.21
CA ILE A 307 -3.24 29.35 7.16
C ILE A 307 -1.81 28.77 7.13
N HIS A 308 -1.20 28.53 8.30
CA HIS A 308 0.12 27.90 8.39
C HIS A 308 0.13 26.47 7.82
N LEU A 309 -0.86 25.65 8.17
CA LEU A 309 -1.01 24.31 7.62
C LEU A 309 -1.16 24.35 6.09
N LEU A 310 -2.07 25.18 5.56
CA LEU A 310 -2.32 25.28 4.12
C LEU A 310 -1.10 25.76 3.34
N LYS A 311 -0.29 26.67 3.92
CA LYS A 311 1.01 27.06 3.33
C LYS A 311 1.99 25.90 3.30
N SER A 312 2.09 25.11 4.38
CA SER A 312 2.97 23.94 4.42
C SER A 312 2.56 22.87 3.40
N LEU A 313 1.25 22.63 3.24
CA LEU A 313 0.69 21.73 2.23
C LEU A 313 1.03 22.19 0.81
N SER A 314 0.88 23.48 0.51
CA SER A 314 1.21 24.03 -0.81
C SER A 314 2.71 23.96 -1.15
N ALA A 315 3.58 23.92 -0.14
CA ALA A 315 5.03 23.81 -0.31
C ALA A 315 5.53 22.35 -0.43
N ALA A 316 4.67 21.36 -0.24
CA ALA A 316 5.06 19.96 -0.24
C ALA A 316 5.31 19.37 -1.63
N ASP A 317 6.23 18.41 -1.71
CA ASP A 317 6.55 17.65 -2.91
C ASP A 317 5.58 16.47 -3.07
N PHE A 318 4.67 16.59 -4.04
CA PHE A 318 3.72 15.54 -4.41
C PHE A 318 4.21 14.67 -5.58
N SER A 319 5.48 14.75 -5.96
CA SER A 319 6.01 14.04 -7.13
C SER A 319 5.94 12.51 -7.03
N ALA A 320 5.72 11.97 -5.84
CA ALA A 320 5.46 10.54 -5.61
C ALA A 320 4.05 10.06 -6.05
N GLY A 321 3.20 10.92 -6.62
CA GLY A 321 1.88 10.50 -7.10
C GLY A 321 0.97 11.63 -7.59
N SER A 322 -0.33 11.34 -7.67
CA SER A 322 -1.34 12.37 -7.91
C SER A 322 -1.49 13.26 -6.69
N ILE A 323 -1.72 14.55 -6.91
CA ILE A 323 -1.99 15.49 -5.83
C ILE A 323 -3.32 15.11 -5.17
N PRO A 324 -3.36 14.98 -3.83
CA PRO A 324 -4.58 14.67 -3.08
C PRO A 324 -5.70 15.68 -3.26
N HIS A 325 -6.95 15.21 -3.23
CA HIS A 325 -8.08 16.12 -3.05
C HIS A 325 -8.08 16.67 -1.62
N LEU A 326 -8.32 17.97 -1.47
CA LEU A 326 -8.32 18.66 -0.18
C LEU A 326 -9.75 19.07 0.20
N THR A 327 -10.23 18.54 1.32
CA THR A 327 -11.51 18.93 1.94
C THR A 327 -11.24 19.69 3.23
N ILE A 328 -11.78 20.91 3.32
CA ILE A 328 -11.72 21.74 4.53
C ILE A 328 -13.14 21.88 5.08
N ASP A 329 -13.36 21.35 6.27
CA ASP A 329 -14.58 21.56 7.05
C ASP A 329 -14.44 22.80 7.92
N LEU A 330 -15.23 23.82 7.60
CA LEU A 330 -15.20 25.14 8.21
C LEU A 330 -16.29 25.28 9.28
N PRO A 331 -15.97 25.94 10.41
CA PRO A 331 -16.93 26.20 11.46
C PRO A 331 -17.98 27.20 10.99
N GLN A 332 -19.04 27.38 11.77
CA GLN A 332 -20.10 28.33 11.46
C GLN A 332 -19.57 29.77 11.32
N GLY A 333 -18.79 30.23 12.30
CA GLY A 333 -18.11 31.52 12.27
C GLY A 333 -16.72 31.41 11.67
N VAL A 334 -16.56 31.79 10.41
CA VAL A 334 -15.25 31.84 9.75
C VAL A 334 -14.63 33.22 9.98
N ASP A 335 -13.43 33.24 10.56
CA ASP A 335 -12.66 34.48 10.74
C ASP A 335 -12.44 35.21 9.41
N HIS A 336 -12.50 36.54 9.43
CA HIS A 336 -12.28 37.37 8.24
C HIS A 336 -10.93 37.06 7.57
N ALA A 337 -9.86 36.89 8.34
CA ALA A 337 -8.54 36.55 7.82
C ALA A 337 -8.52 35.20 7.06
N THR A 338 -9.20 34.18 7.61
CA THR A 338 -9.35 32.88 6.95
C THR A 338 -10.16 33.01 5.66
N ALA A 339 -11.27 33.74 5.69
CA ALA A 339 -12.11 33.95 4.52
C ALA A 339 -11.36 34.68 3.39
N GLU A 340 -10.59 35.73 3.72
CA GLU A 340 -9.76 36.44 2.74
C GLU A 340 -8.64 35.55 2.18
N PHE A 341 -7.98 34.76 3.02
CA PHE A 341 -6.96 33.82 2.54
C PHE A 341 -7.55 32.76 1.59
N LEU A 342 -8.69 32.17 1.95
CA LEU A 342 -9.36 31.13 1.15
C LEU A 342 -9.85 31.65 -0.21
N LYS A 343 -10.16 32.95 -0.35
CA LYS A 343 -10.51 33.56 -1.65
C LYS A 343 -9.36 33.47 -2.67
N ALA A 344 -8.12 33.62 -2.21
CA ALA A 344 -6.93 33.60 -3.05
C ALA A 344 -6.24 32.23 -3.10
N PHE A 345 -6.57 31.33 -2.17
CA PHE A 345 -5.96 30.01 -2.07
C PHE A 345 -6.35 29.13 -3.27
N GLN A 346 -5.34 28.55 -3.91
CA GLN A 346 -5.51 27.66 -5.06
C GLN A 346 -4.89 26.31 -4.75
N TRP A 347 -5.65 25.25 -5.03
CA TRP A 347 -5.22 23.87 -4.87
C TRP A 347 -5.63 23.06 -6.10
N PRO A 348 -4.71 22.35 -6.77
CA PRO A 348 -3.28 22.14 -6.42
C PRO A 348 -2.31 23.33 -6.59
N PRO A 349 -1.16 23.35 -5.88
CA PRO A 349 -0.13 24.38 -6.06
C PRO A 349 0.53 24.30 -7.44
N GLY A 350 0.83 25.45 -8.04
CA GLY A 350 1.64 25.55 -9.28
C GLY A 350 0.95 25.17 -10.59
N ARG A 351 -0.38 24.93 -10.60
CA ARG A 351 -1.14 24.55 -11.81
C ARG A 351 -2.11 25.62 -12.33
N ALA A 352 -1.96 26.85 -11.84
CA ALA A 352 -2.81 28.00 -12.16
C ALA A 352 -2.84 28.38 -13.66
N GLU A 353 -1.90 27.89 -14.48
CA GLU A 353 -1.73 28.30 -15.88
C GLU A 353 -2.22 27.29 -16.92
N MET A 354 -2.76 26.12 -16.51
CA MET A 354 -3.36 25.17 -17.46
C MET A 354 -4.88 25.08 -17.30
N PRO A 355 -5.68 25.66 -18.24
CA PRO A 355 -7.14 25.74 -18.15
C PRO A 355 -7.90 24.41 -18.11
N SER A 356 -7.21 23.28 -18.29
CA SER A 356 -7.79 21.93 -18.43
C SER A 356 -7.80 21.10 -17.14
N HIS A 357 -7.29 21.61 -16.01
CA HIS A 357 -7.20 20.82 -14.78
C HIS A 357 -8.29 21.17 -13.76
N PRO A 358 -8.98 20.17 -13.17
CA PRO A 358 -10.04 20.41 -12.20
C PRO A 358 -9.46 20.94 -10.88
N ARG A 359 -10.17 21.90 -10.25
CA ARG A 359 -9.89 22.31 -8.87
C ARG A 359 -10.09 21.11 -7.95
N GLN A 360 -9.12 20.83 -7.09
CA GLN A 360 -9.16 19.70 -6.15
C GLN A 360 -9.44 20.16 -4.71
N LEU A 361 -10.17 21.26 -4.55
CA LEU A 361 -10.51 21.86 -3.26
C LEU A 361 -12.01 21.81 -3.03
N SER A 362 -12.42 21.24 -1.89
CA SER A 362 -13.79 21.26 -1.40
C SER A 362 -13.85 22.01 -0.07
N LEU A 363 -14.65 23.09 -0.03
CA LEU A 363 -14.94 23.82 1.20
C LEU A 363 -16.33 23.45 1.69
N ARG A 364 -16.44 22.96 2.92
CA ARG A 364 -17.71 22.68 3.59
C ARG A 364 -17.90 23.70 4.69
N HIS A 365 -19.00 24.45 4.67
CA HIS A 365 -19.27 25.49 5.66
C HIS A 365 -20.53 25.14 6.46
N ARG A 366 -20.45 25.27 7.79
CA ARG A 366 -21.54 24.89 8.68
C ARG A 366 -22.67 25.94 8.76
N ILE A 367 -23.92 25.46 8.84
CA ILE A 367 -25.16 26.27 8.93
C ILE A 367 -25.74 26.38 10.37
N PRO A 368 -25.83 25.31 11.20
CA PRO A 368 -26.44 25.38 12.53
C PRO A 368 -25.92 26.49 13.45
N ARG A 369 -26.80 27.05 14.30
CA ARG A 369 -26.54 28.19 15.21
C ARG A 369 -26.35 27.83 16.69
N SER A 370 -26.58 26.59 17.09
CA SER A 370 -26.48 26.11 18.48
C SER A 370 -25.14 25.39 18.73
N SER A 371 -24.79 25.14 20.00
CA SER A 371 -23.63 24.30 20.34
C SER A 371 -23.77 22.92 19.70
N VAL A 372 -22.69 22.50 19.05
CA VAL A 372 -22.57 21.18 18.44
C VAL A 372 -22.36 20.15 19.55
N THR A 373 -23.12 19.07 19.53
CA THR A 373 -22.88 17.94 20.44
C THR A 373 -21.71 17.10 19.94
N GLY A 374 -21.02 16.37 20.82
CA GLY A 374 -19.95 15.46 20.40
C GLY A 374 -20.42 14.40 19.41
N GLU A 375 -21.67 13.96 19.51
CA GLU A 375 -22.25 13.03 18.54
C GLU A 375 -22.40 13.65 17.15
N GLU A 376 -23.02 14.84 17.07
CA GLU A 376 -23.22 15.56 15.80
C GLU A 376 -21.88 15.93 15.13
N SER A 377 -20.89 16.33 15.93
CA SER A 377 -19.52 16.63 15.45
C SER A 377 -18.87 15.37 14.85
N ALA A 378 -18.94 14.24 15.57
CA ALA A 378 -18.35 12.98 15.12
C ALA A 378 -19.00 12.43 13.85
N VAL A 379 -20.34 12.44 13.76
CA VAL A 379 -21.09 11.99 12.58
C VAL A 379 -20.69 12.82 11.36
N ARG A 380 -20.75 14.15 11.46
CA ARG A 380 -20.38 15.06 10.38
C ARG A 380 -18.94 14.85 9.92
N PHE A 381 -18.02 14.68 10.87
CA PHE A 381 -16.61 14.45 10.56
C PHE A 381 -16.43 13.16 9.74
N LEU A 382 -17.11 12.07 10.11
CA LEU A 382 -17.02 10.80 9.38
C LEU A 382 -17.73 10.86 8.01
N GLU A 383 -18.82 11.62 7.88
CA GLU A 383 -19.53 11.87 6.61
C GLU A 383 -18.74 12.78 5.64
N SER A 384 -17.66 13.40 6.10
CA SER A 384 -16.83 14.27 5.27
C SER A 384 -16.05 13.52 4.19
N PHE A 385 -15.81 12.22 4.39
CA PHE A 385 -15.09 11.35 3.48
C PHE A 385 -15.73 9.96 3.41
N TRP A 386 -15.91 9.44 2.20
CA TRP A 386 -16.27 8.05 1.97
C TRP A 386 -15.34 7.42 0.94
N PRO A 387 -14.70 6.27 1.24
CA PRO A 387 -13.75 5.66 0.32
C PRO A 387 -14.49 5.05 -0.89
N SER A 388 -14.19 5.55 -2.10
CA SER A 388 -14.77 5.00 -3.34
C SER A 388 -14.37 3.53 -3.56
N ASN A 389 -13.14 3.18 -3.19
CA ASN A 389 -12.70 1.80 -3.05
C ASN A 389 -12.02 1.63 -1.68
N PRO A 390 -12.66 0.96 -0.69
CA PRO A 390 -12.10 0.81 0.65
C PRO A 390 -10.66 0.25 0.67
N LYS A 391 -10.31 -0.58 -0.33
CA LYS A 391 -8.98 -1.16 -0.43
C LYS A 391 -7.91 -0.14 -0.83
N TYR A 392 -8.21 0.83 -1.70
CA TYR A 392 -7.22 1.72 -2.30
C TYR A 392 -7.39 3.21 -1.99
N SER A 393 -8.57 3.61 -1.50
CA SER A 393 -8.90 4.98 -1.13
C SER A 393 -8.70 5.16 0.36
N HIS A 394 -7.88 6.12 0.75
CA HIS A 394 -7.49 6.38 2.14
C HIS A 394 -7.65 7.88 2.45
N VAL A 395 -7.74 8.23 3.73
CA VAL A 395 -7.94 9.63 4.16
C VAL A 395 -6.86 10.05 5.14
N LEU A 396 -6.16 11.14 4.81
CA LEU A 396 -5.21 11.82 5.69
C LEU A 396 -5.96 12.88 6.49
N VAL A 397 -6.09 12.65 7.79
CA VAL A 397 -6.69 13.59 8.73
C VAL A 397 -5.59 14.51 9.26
N LEU A 398 -5.80 15.82 9.13
CA LEU A 398 -4.89 16.84 9.61
C LEU A 398 -5.61 17.82 10.54
N SER A 399 -5.02 18.05 11.70
CA SER A 399 -5.40 19.11 12.61
C SER A 399 -4.82 20.46 12.14
N PRO A 400 -5.53 21.59 12.29
CA PRO A 400 -5.05 22.90 11.84
C PRO A 400 -3.74 23.36 12.47
N GLN A 401 -3.40 22.87 13.67
CA GLN A 401 -2.15 23.15 14.36
C GLN A 401 -0.96 22.32 13.85
N ALA A 402 -1.16 21.39 12.91
CA ALA A 402 -0.07 20.63 12.31
C ALA A 402 0.66 21.46 11.26
N GLN A 403 1.98 21.30 11.19
CA GLN A 403 2.83 21.80 10.13
C GLN A 403 3.58 20.63 9.50
N LEU A 404 3.48 20.48 8.18
CA LEU A 404 4.06 19.34 7.47
C LEU A 404 5.41 19.68 6.84
N SER A 405 6.30 18.70 6.82
CA SER A 405 7.56 18.73 6.08
C SER A 405 7.32 18.68 4.57
N PRO A 406 8.13 19.34 3.72
CA PRO A 406 7.99 19.23 2.27
C PRO A 406 8.04 17.79 1.73
N GLN A 407 8.65 16.84 2.45
CA GLN A 407 8.78 15.44 2.03
C GLN A 407 7.74 14.49 2.65
N PHE A 408 6.81 14.99 3.48
CA PHE A 408 5.86 14.15 4.23
C PHE A 408 5.11 13.15 3.33
N PHE A 409 4.73 13.59 2.12
CA PHE A 409 3.95 12.79 1.18
C PHE A 409 4.75 11.60 0.63
N HIS A 410 6.07 11.72 0.47
CA HIS A 410 6.91 10.61 0.05
C HIS A 410 6.95 9.51 1.11
N TYR A 411 7.08 9.85 2.40
CA TYR A 411 6.99 8.86 3.48
C TYR A 411 5.60 8.24 3.56
N LEU A 412 4.55 9.03 3.44
CA LEU A 412 3.19 8.52 3.47
C LEU A 412 2.93 7.54 2.32
N LYS A 413 3.37 7.88 1.10
CA LYS A 413 3.27 6.99 -0.07
C LYS A 413 4.09 5.72 0.12
N TYR A 414 5.34 5.84 0.59
CA TYR A 414 6.23 4.71 0.82
C TYR A 414 5.69 3.74 1.88
N SER A 415 5.30 4.26 3.04
CA SER A 415 4.73 3.48 4.15
C SER A 415 3.42 2.80 3.74
N THR A 416 2.52 3.52 3.07
CA THR A 416 1.28 2.96 2.52
C THR A 416 1.56 1.79 1.58
N LEU A 417 2.45 1.98 0.59
CA LEU A 417 2.84 0.95 -0.38
C LEU A 417 3.46 -0.28 0.30
N TYR A 418 4.35 -0.06 1.25
CA TYR A 418 5.09 -1.12 1.93
C TYR A 418 4.20 -1.91 2.89
N TYR A 419 3.46 -1.24 3.78
CA TYR A 419 2.70 -1.89 4.84
C TYR A 419 1.34 -2.44 4.39
N LEU A 420 0.73 -1.89 3.34
CA LEU A 420 -0.59 -2.37 2.87
C LEU A 420 -0.52 -3.23 1.61
N TYR A 421 0.44 -2.99 0.71
CA TYR A 421 0.41 -3.58 -0.64
C TYR A 421 1.58 -4.52 -0.96
N SER A 422 2.60 -4.58 -0.11
CA SER A 422 3.71 -5.52 -0.32
C SER A 422 3.23 -6.98 -0.31
N GLY A 423 3.95 -7.83 -1.04
CA GLY A 423 3.67 -9.26 -1.10
C GLY A 423 3.79 -9.92 0.28
N THR A 424 4.71 -9.44 1.11
CA THR A 424 4.89 -9.92 2.49
C THR A 424 3.72 -9.54 3.39
N SER A 425 3.29 -8.27 3.39
CA SER A 425 2.12 -7.84 4.16
C SER A 425 0.85 -8.58 3.76
N ARG A 426 0.65 -8.82 2.45
CA ARG A 426 -0.50 -9.60 1.95
C ARG A 426 -0.45 -11.07 2.36
N ALA A 427 0.73 -11.69 2.39
CA ALA A 427 0.88 -13.09 2.78
C ALA A 427 0.65 -13.31 4.28
N GLN A 428 1.13 -12.38 5.11
CA GLN A 428 1.00 -12.46 6.57
C GLN A 428 -0.28 -11.79 7.10
N ASN A 429 -1.01 -11.06 6.24
CA ASN A 429 -2.24 -10.34 6.56
C ASN A 429 -2.09 -9.27 7.66
N TRP A 430 -0.88 -8.76 7.91
CA TRP A 430 -0.62 -7.73 8.92
C TRP A 430 -1.34 -6.41 8.61
N GLY A 431 -1.37 -6.00 7.33
CA GLY A 431 -2.05 -4.79 6.89
C GLY A 431 -3.55 -4.76 7.22
N SER A 432 -4.19 -5.92 7.44
CA SER A 432 -5.61 -5.97 7.83
C SER A 432 -5.90 -5.43 9.22
N ARG A 433 -4.87 -5.30 10.08
CA ARG A 433 -4.97 -4.78 11.44
C ARG A 433 -4.51 -3.33 11.56
N LEU A 434 -3.96 -2.75 10.49
CA LEU A 434 -3.51 -1.37 10.46
C LEU A 434 -4.71 -0.41 10.38
N LEU A 435 -4.97 0.31 11.47
CA LEU A 435 -5.96 1.38 11.53
C LEU A 435 -5.52 2.56 10.66
N GLY A 436 -4.26 2.97 10.85
CA GLY A 436 -3.68 4.11 10.17
C GLY A 436 -2.16 4.25 10.36
N ILE A 437 -1.61 5.29 9.75
CA ILE A 437 -0.19 5.67 9.79
C ILE A 437 -0.11 7.12 10.25
N SER A 438 0.46 7.36 11.42
CA SER A 438 0.69 8.72 11.95
C SER A 438 1.97 9.34 11.37
N LEU A 439 1.99 10.67 11.32
CA LEU A 439 3.11 11.49 10.87
C LEU A 439 3.78 12.24 12.03
N ASP A 440 3.10 12.39 13.17
CA ASP A 440 3.62 13.03 14.37
C ASP A 440 3.84 12.01 15.50
N LEU A 441 4.32 12.52 16.63
CA LEU A 441 4.37 11.78 17.88
C LEU A 441 3.62 12.56 18.95
N PRO A 442 2.62 11.96 19.60
CA PRO A 442 1.87 12.63 20.65
C PRO A 442 2.74 12.81 21.89
N SER A 443 2.63 13.97 22.52
CA SER A 443 3.34 14.32 23.75
C SER A 443 2.67 13.78 25.01
N THR A 444 1.37 13.45 24.92
CA THR A 444 0.54 12.97 26.03
C THR A 444 -0.24 11.73 25.62
N HIS A 445 -0.64 10.92 26.61
CA HIS A 445 -1.59 9.85 26.38
C HIS A 445 -2.97 10.40 25.98
N LEU A 446 -3.82 9.56 25.35
CA LEU A 446 -5.16 9.97 24.91
C LEU A 446 -6.07 10.43 26.05
N ASP A 447 -5.84 9.93 27.27
CA ASP A 447 -6.54 10.37 28.47
C ASP A 447 -6.14 11.78 28.94
N GLY A 448 -5.07 12.35 28.37
CA GLY A 448 -4.50 13.64 28.75
C GLY A 448 -3.88 13.68 30.14
N SER A 449 -3.76 12.54 30.84
CA SER A 449 -3.39 12.51 32.27
C SER A 449 -1.87 12.49 32.48
N LYS A 450 -1.13 11.89 31.54
CA LYS A 450 0.31 11.66 31.65
C LYS A 450 1.04 12.02 30.35
N PRO A 451 2.30 12.48 30.44
CA PRO A 451 3.16 12.60 29.27
C PRO A 451 3.43 11.21 28.69
N PHE A 452 3.45 11.10 27.37
CA PHE A 452 3.77 9.87 26.66
C PHE A 452 5.26 9.86 26.31
N THR A 453 5.92 8.74 26.59
CA THR A 453 7.29 8.49 26.14
C THR A 453 7.29 7.29 25.19
N PRO A 454 7.81 7.41 23.97
CA PRO A 454 7.85 6.30 23.03
C PRO A 454 8.69 5.14 23.60
N PRO A 455 8.41 3.90 23.17
CA PRO A 455 9.04 2.72 23.74
C PRO A 455 10.56 2.74 23.55
N PRO A 456 11.34 2.16 24.48
CA PRO A 456 12.79 2.18 24.43
C PRO A 456 13.29 1.35 23.23
N GLY A 457 13.64 2.05 22.17
CA GLY A 457 14.50 1.59 21.09
C GLY A 457 15.56 2.67 20.83
N LYS A 458 16.62 2.36 20.09
CA LYS A 458 17.45 3.44 19.51
C LYS A 458 16.46 4.37 18.82
N GLY A 459 16.37 5.65 19.20
CA GLY A 459 15.26 6.59 18.92
C GLY A 459 14.82 6.83 17.46
N THR A 460 15.17 5.93 16.57
CA THR A 460 14.78 5.76 15.17
C THR A 460 13.77 4.63 14.96
N THR A 461 13.45 3.79 15.97
CA THR A 461 12.55 2.64 15.76
C THR A 461 11.08 3.07 15.77
N PRO A 462 10.31 2.84 14.69
CA PRO A 462 8.86 3.00 14.70
C PRO A 462 8.21 1.94 15.59
N PHE A 463 6.97 2.19 15.99
CA PHE A 463 6.21 1.31 16.88
C PHE A 463 4.74 1.26 16.49
N LEU A 464 4.05 0.23 16.98
CA LEU A 464 2.62 0.01 16.78
C LEU A 464 1.89 0.32 18.08
N TRP A 465 0.82 1.09 18.00
CA TRP A 465 0.05 1.46 19.18
C TRP A 465 -1.44 1.39 18.91
N GLN A 466 -2.20 0.77 19.82
CA GLN A 466 -3.65 0.67 19.72
C GLN A 466 -4.35 2.05 19.83
N ALA A 467 -3.68 3.08 20.34
CA ALA A 467 -4.20 4.45 20.34
C ALA A 467 -4.24 5.02 18.90
N PRO A 468 -5.39 5.53 18.43
CA PRO A 468 -5.45 6.34 17.21
C PRO A 468 -4.86 7.74 17.42
N ASP A 469 -4.47 8.38 16.31
CA ASP A 469 -4.03 9.77 16.28
C ASP A 469 -5.04 10.66 15.51
N SER A 470 -5.26 11.87 16.02
CA SER A 470 -6.12 12.89 15.39
C SER A 470 -5.35 14.08 14.81
N ASN A 471 -4.05 14.20 15.10
CA ASN A 471 -3.28 15.38 14.72
C ASN A 471 -2.81 15.32 13.27
N ALA A 472 -2.16 14.23 12.88
CA ALA A 472 -1.65 14.06 11.52
C ALA A 472 -1.52 12.57 11.19
N ALA A 473 -2.63 11.93 10.79
CA ALA A 473 -2.65 10.49 10.52
C ALA A 473 -3.45 10.12 9.29
N LEU A 474 -2.92 9.18 8.51
CA LEU A 474 -3.61 8.50 7.41
C LEU A 474 -4.43 7.34 7.97
N PHE A 475 -5.74 7.36 7.80
CA PHE A 475 -6.62 6.24 8.07
C PHE A 475 -6.88 5.42 6.81
N THR A 476 -6.84 4.10 6.94
CA THR A 476 -7.10 3.20 5.81
C THR A 476 -8.59 3.18 5.47
N GLY A 477 -8.94 3.07 4.18
CA GLY A 477 -10.32 3.16 3.71
C GLY A 477 -11.24 2.09 4.30
N GLN A 478 -10.75 0.85 4.40
CA GLN A 478 -11.50 -0.24 5.03
C GLN A 478 -11.85 0.10 6.48
N LYS A 479 -10.89 0.65 7.23
CA LYS A 479 -11.09 0.96 8.65
C LYS A 479 -11.92 2.22 8.87
N TRP A 480 -11.86 3.17 7.94
CA TRP A 480 -12.78 4.30 7.92
C TRP A 480 -14.23 3.86 7.69
N ALA A 481 -14.47 2.97 6.72
CA ALA A 481 -15.81 2.42 6.48
C ALA A 481 -16.33 1.60 7.68
N GLU A 482 -15.45 0.84 8.34
CA GLU A 482 -15.76 0.17 9.60
C GLU A 482 -16.10 1.17 10.71
N LEU A 483 -15.30 2.23 10.90
CA LEU A 483 -15.56 3.27 11.89
C LEU A 483 -16.90 3.97 11.66
N HIS A 484 -17.22 4.28 10.41
CA HIS A 484 -18.52 4.83 10.05
C HIS A 484 -19.66 3.89 10.46
N ALA A 485 -19.55 2.59 10.16
CA ALA A 485 -20.57 1.61 10.55
C ALA A 485 -20.70 1.46 12.08
N LEU A 486 -19.59 1.57 12.83
CA LEU A 486 -19.62 1.58 14.29
C LEU A 486 -20.40 2.79 14.80
N VAL A 487 -20.10 3.99 14.31
CA VAL A 487 -20.79 5.22 14.74
C VAL A 487 -22.26 5.19 14.39
N THR A 488 -22.64 4.73 13.19
CA THR A 488 -24.05 4.58 12.81
C THR A 488 -24.84 3.76 13.83
N HIS A 489 -24.37 2.56 14.18
CA HIS A 489 -25.07 1.70 15.13
C HIS A 489 -25.03 2.22 16.58
N LEU A 490 -23.95 2.91 16.99
CA LEU A 490 -23.87 3.52 18.31
C LEU A 490 -24.90 4.66 18.46
N THR A 491 -25.02 5.53 17.45
CA THR A 491 -26.03 6.60 17.41
C THR A 491 -27.45 6.02 17.44
N GLU A 492 -27.73 4.99 16.63
CA GLU A 492 -29.03 4.30 16.65
C GLU A 492 -29.36 3.74 18.05
N TYR A 493 -28.38 3.09 18.70
CA TYR A 493 -28.54 2.54 20.04
C TYR A 493 -28.83 3.64 21.08
N GLN A 494 -28.10 4.77 21.01
CA GLN A 494 -28.26 5.89 21.93
C GLN A 494 -29.64 6.55 21.84
N HIS A 495 -30.21 6.59 20.64
CA HIS A 495 -31.56 7.11 20.43
C HIS A 495 -32.65 6.18 20.95
N VAL A 496 -32.43 4.86 20.93
CA VAL A 496 -33.44 3.87 21.33
C VAL A 496 -33.36 3.53 22.83
N THR A 497 -32.16 3.58 23.43
CA THR A 497 -31.92 3.08 24.79
C THR A 497 -31.64 4.22 25.77
N GLN A 498 -32.51 4.38 26.77
CA GLN A 498 -32.29 5.29 27.91
C GLN A 498 -32.75 4.63 29.23
N PRO A 499 -31.98 4.74 30.33
CA PRO A 499 -30.70 5.45 30.47
C PRO A 499 -29.53 4.70 29.79
N LEU A 500 -28.50 5.45 29.39
CA LEU A 500 -27.34 4.87 28.72
C LEU A 500 -26.48 4.04 29.70
N PRO A 501 -25.96 2.87 29.27
CA PRO A 501 -24.99 2.11 30.06
C PRO A 501 -23.72 2.90 30.38
N ALA A 502 -23.03 2.54 31.47
CA ALA A 502 -21.77 3.16 31.89
C ALA A 502 -20.72 3.18 30.76
N PHE A 503 -20.71 2.15 29.91
CA PHE A 503 -19.86 2.01 28.73
C PHE A 503 -19.97 3.17 27.71
N PHE A 504 -21.11 3.89 27.70
CA PHE A 504 -21.29 5.10 26.89
C PHE A 504 -20.90 6.38 27.62
N THR A 505 -21.07 6.42 28.95
CA THR A 505 -20.84 7.64 29.75
C THR A 505 -19.38 7.80 30.19
N GLU A 506 -18.65 6.70 30.34
CA GLU A 506 -17.22 6.74 30.66
C GLU A 506 -16.40 7.04 29.40
N LYS A 507 -15.87 8.26 29.34
CA LYS A 507 -14.99 8.71 28.25
C LYS A 507 -13.53 8.43 28.63
N LEU A 508 -12.80 7.75 27.74
CA LEU A 508 -11.37 7.47 27.94
C LEU A 508 -10.48 8.50 27.27
N VAL A 509 -10.92 9.04 26.14
CA VAL A 509 -10.22 10.11 25.42
C VAL A 509 -10.54 11.46 26.07
N SER A 510 -9.52 12.24 26.37
CA SER A 510 -9.65 13.59 26.90
C SER A 510 -10.54 14.45 26.00
N LYS A 511 -11.26 15.41 26.59
CA LYS A 511 -12.02 16.42 25.85
C LYS A 511 -11.13 17.38 25.06
N ARG A 512 -9.81 17.33 25.25
CA ARG A 512 -8.85 18.04 24.39
C ARG A 512 -8.80 17.52 22.95
N TYR A 513 -9.24 16.27 22.73
CA TYR A 513 -9.30 15.68 21.40
C TYR A 513 -10.73 15.67 20.84
N PRO A 514 -10.89 15.67 19.51
CA PRO A 514 -12.19 15.55 18.86
C PRO A 514 -12.97 14.32 19.34
N SER A 515 -14.28 14.48 19.46
CA SER A 515 -15.23 13.45 19.89
C SER A 515 -15.19 12.16 19.06
N TRP A 516 -14.90 12.23 17.76
CA TRP A 516 -14.80 11.05 16.89
C TRP A 516 -13.62 10.12 17.28
N LEU A 517 -12.57 10.66 17.92
CA LEU A 517 -11.38 9.89 18.30
C LEU A 517 -11.71 8.82 19.34
N GLU A 518 -12.68 9.07 20.23
CA GLU A 518 -13.21 8.09 21.17
C GLU A 518 -13.77 6.87 20.43
N HIS A 519 -14.53 7.10 19.35
CA HIS A 519 -15.10 6.02 18.54
C HIS A 519 -14.02 5.23 17.81
N ALA A 520 -12.99 5.92 17.29
CA ALA A 520 -11.83 5.27 16.70
C ALA A 520 -11.07 4.40 17.72
N LEU A 521 -10.93 4.87 18.96
CA LEU A 521 -10.31 4.10 20.04
C LEU A 521 -11.15 2.87 20.40
N LYS A 522 -12.47 3.02 20.54
CA LYS A 522 -13.39 1.89 20.78
C LYS A 522 -13.28 0.84 19.68
N LEU A 523 -13.25 1.24 18.41
CA LEU A 523 -13.04 0.33 17.29
C LEU A 523 -11.68 -0.38 17.39
N SER A 524 -10.62 0.37 17.67
CA SER A 524 -9.26 -0.14 17.78
C SER A 524 -9.13 -1.20 18.87
N ARG A 525 -9.74 -0.95 20.03
CA ARG A 525 -9.82 -1.89 21.15
C ARG A 525 -10.65 -3.13 20.80
N ALA A 526 -11.83 -2.95 20.22
CA ALA A 526 -12.73 -4.06 19.88
C ALA A 526 -12.21 -4.97 18.76
N ARG A 527 -11.30 -4.48 17.91
CA ARG A 527 -10.79 -5.24 16.76
C ARG A 527 -9.32 -5.62 16.86
N GLY A 528 -8.63 -5.16 17.89
CA GLY A 528 -7.18 -5.31 18.03
C GLY A 528 -6.44 -4.57 16.91
N TYR A 529 -6.93 -3.40 16.50
CA TYR A 529 -6.23 -2.57 15.52
C TYR A 529 -5.12 -1.77 16.17
N TRP A 530 -4.21 -1.28 15.33
CA TRP A 530 -3.12 -0.42 15.73
C TRP A 530 -2.83 0.64 14.68
N THR A 531 -2.31 1.75 15.14
CA THR A 531 -1.74 2.82 14.33
C THR A 531 -0.22 2.65 14.30
N LEU A 532 0.38 2.84 13.13
CA LEU A 532 1.83 2.91 12.99
C LEU A 532 2.30 4.31 13.36
N TYR A 533 3.19 4.41 14.34
CA TYR A 533 3.85 5.66 14.72
C TYR A 533 5.30 5.68 14.26
N PRO A 534 5.80 6.83 13.75
CA PRO A 534 7.20 6.98 13.37
C PRO A 534 8.11 6.96 14.60
N GLY A 535 9.39 6.66 14.40
CA GLY A 535 10.40 6.89 15.45
C GLY A 535 10.61 8.39 15.70
N ASP A 536 11.16 8.74 16.86
CA ASP A 536 11.35 10.13 17.32
C ASP A 536 12.15 11.01 16.33
N ALA A 537 13.20 10.45 15.73
CA ALA A 537 13.97 11.12 14.68
C ALA A 537 13.15 11.36 13.39
N THR A 538 12.34 10.38 12.99
CA THR A 538 11.54 10.47 11.75
C THR A 538 10.34 11.40 11.94
N ALA A 539 9.66 11.32 13.09
CA ALA A 539 8.51 12.15 13.44
C ALA A 539 8.84 13.64 13.33
N ARG A 540 9.97 14.07 13.90
CA ARG A 540 10.44 15.46 13.83
C ARG A 540 10.65 15.95 12.41
N ASN A 541 10.96 15.07 11.46
CA ASN A 541 11.18 15.42 10.05
C ASN A 541 9.92 15.24 9.17
N LEU A 542 8.80 14.82 9.76
CA LEU A 542 7.53 14.58 9.07
C LEU A 542 6.50 15.67 9.35
N ALA A 543 6.20 15.88 10.62
CA ALA A 543 5.18 16.81 11.06
C ALA A 543 5.52 17.36 12.46
N THR A 544 5.26 18.65 12.65
CA THR A 544 5.31 19.30 13.97
C THR A 544 3.90 19.72 14.34
N VAL A 545 3.47 19.44 15.56
CA VAL A 545 2.18 19.89 16.10
C VAL A 545 2.43 21.02 17.09
N HIS A 546 1.89 22.18 16.76
CA HIS A 546 2.09 23.43 17.50
C HIS A 546 1.11 23.54 18.68
N SER A 547 1.59 23.27 19.89
CA SER A 547 0.77 23.30 21.10
C SER A 547 0.27 24.70 21.50
N GLU A 548 1.00 25.74 21.09
CA GLU A 548 0.65 27.15 21.30
C GLU A 548 -0.48 27.62 20.38
N LEU A 549 -0.70 26.89 19.27
CA LEU A 549 -1.79 27.13 18.33
C LEU A 549 -3.01 26.23 18.63
N TYR A 550 -2.97 25.46 19.71
CA TYR A 550 -4.04 24.56 20.09
C TYR A 550 -5.34 25.32 20.37
N ARG A 551 -6.44 24.76 19.85
CA ARG A 551 -7.82 25.19 20.12
C ARG A 551 -8.64 23.98 20.50
N ALA A 552 -9.50 24.14 21.50
CA ALA A 552 -10.43 23.10 21.89
C ALA A 552 -11.36 22.73 20.72
N PRO A 553 -11.70 21.44 20.55
CA PRO A 553 -12.76 21.03 19.64
C PRO A 553 -14.07 21.76 19.99
N GLU A 554 -14.83 22.16 18.98
CA GLU A 554 -16.00 23.01 19.18
C GLU A 554 -17.06 22.38 20.09
N GLU A 555 -17.23 21.05 20.03
CA GLU A 555 -18.14 20.33 20.92
C GLU A 555 -17.78 20.43 22.41
N TYR A 556 -16.55 20.85 22.74
CA TYR A 556 -16.03 20.95 24.10
C TYR A 556 -15.53 22.36 24.44
N GLU A 557 -15.66 23.33 23.54
CA GLU A 557 -15.15 24.71 23.69
C GLU A 557 -15.59 25.32 25.04
N ARG A 558 -16.90 25.31 25.30
CA ARG A 558 -17.47 25.86 26.55
C ARG A 558 -16.98 25.20 27.84
N GLU A 559 -16.52 23.96 27.77
CA GLU A 559 -16.05 23.20 28.94
C GLU A 559 -14.55 23.40 29.19
N LEU A 560 -13.79 23.84 28.17
CA LEU A 560 -12.34 23.94 28.19
C LEU A 560 -11.82 25.37 28.10
N ASP A 561 -12.67 26.36 27.83
CA ASP A 561 -12.33 27.80 27.79
C ASP A 561 -11.75 28.34 29.12
N GLU A 562 -11.74 27.54 30.20
CA GLU A 562 -11.12 27.87 31.50
C GLU A 562 -9.64 27.43 31.62
N GLU A 563 -9.08 26.68 30.65
CA GLU A 563 -7.68 26.22 30.70
C GLU A 563 -6.74 27.15 29.90
N GLU A 564 -5.72 27.73 30.55
CA GLU A 564 -4.73 28.58 29.88
C GLU A 564 -3.88 27.80 28.85
N PRO A 565 -3.49 28.44 27.72
CA PRO A 565 -2.65 27.82 26.72
C PRO A 565 -1.28 27.45 27.30
N SER A 566 -0.88 26.19 27.14
CA SER A 566 0.44 25.72 27.53
C SER A 566 1.52 26.41 26.69
N THR A 567 2.55 26.93 27.34
CA THR A 567 3.74 27.49 26.70
C THR A 567 4.57 26.38 26.05
N GLY A 568 4.28 26.11 24.77
CA GLY A 568 5.05 25.20 23.94
C GLY A 568 6.36 25.82 23.47
N THR A 569 7.40 25.00 23.34
CA THR A 569 8.65 25.41 22.67
C THR A 569 8.49 25.18 21.18
N GLU A 570 8.63 26.22 20.36
CA GLU A 570 8.68 26.11 18.90
C GLU A 570 9.86 25.20 18.51
N LEU A 571 9.57 24.00 18.01
CA LEU A 571 10.58 23.17 17.38
C LEU A 571 10.55 23.45 15.88
N PRO A 572 11.62 24.00 15.29
CA PRO A 572 11.68 24.23 13.86
C PRO A 572 11.55 22.89 13.13
N VAL A 573 10.75 22.86 12.06
CA VAL A 573 10.67 21.72 11.16
C VAL A 573 12.07 21.53 10.55
N PRO A 574 12.79 20.44 10.85
CA PRO A 574 14.12 20.26 10.31
C PRO A 574 14.03 19.92 8.81
N GLU A 575 14.90 20.55 8.03
CA GLU A 575 15.10 20.28 6.60
C GLU A 575 15.96 19.03 6.36
N GLY A 576 15.81 18.01 7.20
CA GLY A 576 16.59 16.77 7.10
C GLY A 576 16.13 15.90 5.94
N MET A 577 17.05 15.10 5.39
CA MET A 577 16.69 14.07 4.40
C MET A 577 15.88 12.98 5.09
N LEU A 578 14.55 12.96 4.87
CA LEU A 578 13.59 12.13 5.58
C LEU A 578 14.00 10.65 5.64
N PHE A 579 14.53 10.13 4.55
CA PHE A 579 14.91 8.72 4.41
C PHE A 579 16.24 8.35 5.10
N GLU A 580 17.10 9.32 5.41
CA GLU A 580 18.32 9.08 6.21
C GLU A 580 18.00 8.84 7.70
N THR A 581 16.82 9.28 8.15
CA THR A 581 16.35 9.06 9.53
C THR A 581 15.80 7.66 9.76
N LEU A 582 15.50 6.92 8.69
CA LEU A 582 15.00 5.54 8.77
C LEU A 582 16.15 4.58 9.11
N PRO A 583 15.92 3.57 9.98
CA PRO A 583 16.91 2.53 10.24
C PRO A 583 17.36 1.84 8.94
N ASP A 584 18.67 1.86 8.65
CA ASP A 584 19.27 1.35 7.40
C ASP A 584 18.64 1.93 6.09
N GLY A 585 17.99 3.09 6.15
CA GLY A 585 17.28 3.69 5.01
C GLY A 585 16.05 2.89 4.54
N ARG A 586 15.47 2.03 5.41
CA ARG A 586 14.32 1.17 5.09
C ARG A 586 13.24 1.20 6.18
N LEU A 587 12.02 0.86 5.76
CA LEU A 587 10.93 0.62 6.69
C LEU A 587 11.10 -0.78 7.31
N PRO A 588 11.11 -0.92 8.65
CA PRO A 588 11.17 -2.23 9.28
C PRO A 588 9.87 -3.01 9.06
N PRO A 589 9.89 -4.35 9.05
CA PRO A 589 8.68 -5.16 9.05
C PRO A 589 7.93 -5.02 10.38
N PHE A 590 6.64 -5.37 10.38
CA PHE A 590 5.81 -5.30 11.60
C PHE A 590 6.34 -6.16 12.75
N ASP A 591 6.93 -7.31 12.45
CA ASP A 591 7.46 -8.26 13.44
C ASP A 591 8.61 -7.70 14.29
N ASP A 592 9.31 -6.67 13.77
CA ASP A 592 10.45 -6.05 14.44
C ASP A 592 10.04 -4.85 15.32
N MET A 593 8.76 -4.45 15.29
CA MET A 593 8.28 -3.25 15.97
C MET A 593 7.73 -3.56 17.37
N PRO A 594 8.00 -2.71 18.37
CA PRO A 594 7.29 -2.75 19.64
C PRO A 594 5.79 -2.53 19.45
N LEU A 595 4.97 -3.31 20.14
CA LEU A 595 3.52 -3.18 20.16
C LEU A 595 3.05 -2.69 21.52
N LEU A 596 2.18 -1.68 21.52
CA LEU A 596 1.61 -1.04 22.70
C LEU A 596 0.10 -1.16 22.74
N LEU A 597 -0.44 -1.43 23.93
CA LEU A 597 -1.86 -1.34 24.24
C LEU A 597 -2.31 0.13 24.28
N TRP A 598 -3.61 0.42 24.29
CA TRP A 598 -4.15 1.79 24.23
C TRP A 598 -3.63 2.73 25.32
N ASP A 599 -3.28 2.19 26.50
CA ASP A 599 -2.73 2.92 27.64
C ASP A 599 -1.20 3.13 27.56
N GLY A 600 -0.56 2.63 26.51
CA GLY A 600 0.88 2.73 26.26
C GLY A 600 1.72 1.61 26.87
N GLN A 601 1.11 0.60 27.50
CA GLN A 601 1.85 -0.55 28.01
C GLN A 601 2.32 -1.45 26.86
N SER A 602 3.56 -1.95 26.95
CA SER A 602 4.10 -2.91 25.99
C SER A 602 3.41 -4.26 26.11
N ILE A 603 3.02 -4.83 24.97
CA ILE A 603 2.28 -6.09 24.91
C ILE A 603 2.72 -6.94 23.72
N ALA A 604 2.66 -8.26 23.86
CA ALA A 604 2.83 -9.19 22.75
C ALA A 604 1.56 -9.30 21.92
N LEU A 605 1.67 -9.78 20.67
CA LEU A 605 0.52 -9.93 19.77
C LEU A 605 -0.60 -10.79 20.36
N SER A 606 -0.26 -11.91 21.02
CA SER A 606 -1.25 -12.78 21.67
C SER A 606 -1.99 -12.07 22.79
N GLY A 607 -1.27 -11.27 23.58
CA GLY A 607 -1.89 -10.48 24.65
C GLY A 607 -2.82 -9.39 24.10
N LEU A 608 -2.48 -8.79 22.95
CA LEU A 608 -3.37 -7.86 22.27
C LEU A 608 -4.64 -8.57 21.77
N ASP A 609 -4.50 -9.77 21.21
CA ASP A 609 -5.65 -10.57 20.74
C ASP A 609 -6.58 -10.94 21.91
N ASP A 610 -6.02 -11.34 23.05
CA ASP A 610 -6.77 -11.63 24.28
C ASP A 610 -7.48 -10.38 24.84
N ALA A 611 -6.77 -9.24 24.89
CA ALA A 611 -7.32 -7.97 25.36
C ALA A 611 -8.43 -7.46 24.44
N ALA A 612 -8.26 -7.60 23.12
CA ALA A 612 -9.28 -7.25 22.14
C ALA A 612 -10.51 -8.13 22.32
N ALA A 613 -10.35 -9.46 22.41
CA ALA A 613 -11.46 -10.39 22.61
C ALA A 613 -12.23 -10.12 23.91
N ALA A 614 -11.53 -9.82 25.01
CA ALA A 614 -12.16 -9.44 26.28
C ALA A 614 -13.00 -8.17 26.13
N TYR A 615 -12.44 -7.13 25.52
CA TYR A 615 -13.15 -5.87 25.28
C TYR A 615 -14.33 -6.04 24.30
N THR A 616 -14.18 -6.87 23.26
CA THR A 616 -15.28 -7.20 22.34
C THR A 616 -16.45 -7.85 23.07
N ASN A 617 -16.17 -8.77 24.00
CA ASN A 617 -17.22 -9.44 24.77
C ASN A 617 -17.93 -8.46 25.72
N GLU A 618 -17.19 -7.57 26.37
CA GLU A 618 -17.76 -6.49 27.17
C GLU A 618 -18.66 -5.58 26.32
N PHE A 619 -18.17 -5.15 25.14
CA PHE A 619 -18.94 -4.33 24.20
C PHE A 619 -20.24 -5.02 23.78
N ARG A 620 -20.19 -6.31 23.41
CA ARG A 620 -21.34 -7.10 22.99
C ARG A 620 -22.41 -7.20 24.08
N LEU A 621 -21.99 -7.42 25.32
CA LEU A 621 -22.90 -7.49 26.48
C LEU A 621 -23.50 -6.12 26.83
N ALA A 622 -22.70 -5.05 26.75
CA ALA A 622 -23.14 -3.71 27.15
C ALA A 622 -24.00 -3.01 26.08
N VAL A 623 -23.65 -3.17 24.80
CA VAL A 623 -24.23 -2.40 23.68
C VAL A 623 -24.92 -3.30 22.68
N GLY A 624 -24.33 -4.45 22.34
CA GLY A 624 -24.87 -5.33 21.30
C GLY A 624 -26.17 -6.05 21.66
N GLY A 625 -26.65 -5.92 22.90
CA GLY A 625 -27.88 -6.59 23.36
C GLY A 625 -27.78 -8.12 23.35
N CYS A 626 -26.55 -8.65 23.39
CA CYS A 626 -26.29 -10.07 23.24
C CYS A 626 -26.54 -10.79 24.58
N GLU A 627 -27.61 -11.58 24.68
CA GLU A 627 -27.81 -12.50 25.81
C GLU A 627 -27.21 -13.88 25.46
N ALA A 628 -26.25 -14.34 26.24
CA ALA A 628 -25.54 -15.62 26.09
C ALA A 628 -24.89 -15.82 24.69
N LEU A 629 -23.65 -15.34 24.53
CA LEU A 629 -22.87 -15.45 23.30
C LEU A 629 -22.72 -16.90 22.84
N SER A 630 -23.20 -17.20 21.63
CA SER A 630 -22.93 -18.48 20.97
C SER A 630 -21.55 -18.47 20.31
N PRO A 631 -20.94 -19.64 20.03
CA PRO A 631 -19.67 -19.69 19.29
C PRO A 631 -19.71 -19.00 17.91
N ALA A 632 -20.88 -18.90 17.29
CA ALA A 632 -21.06 -18.18 16.03
C ALA A 632 -20.94 -16.66 16.22
N ASP A 633 -21.47 -16.11 17.31
CA ASP A 633 -21.38 -14.67 17.63
C ASP A 633 -19.95 -14.24 17.96
N LEU A 634 -19.13 -15.17 18.44
CA LEU A 634 -17.72 -14.93 18.73
C LEU A 634 -16.86 -14.80 17.47
N THR A 635 -17.34 -15.27 16.32
CA THR A 635 -16.58 -15.16 15.06
C THR A 635 -16.55 -13.72 14.57
N ARG A 636 -15.34 -13.24 14.27
CA ARG A 636 -15.15 -11.90 13.71
C ARG A 636 -15.77 -11.84 12.32
N LYS A 637 -16.71 -10.92 12.13
CA LYS A 637 -17.28 -10.60 10.81
C LYS A 637 -16.70 -9.28 10.30
N SER A 638 -16.62 -9.14 8.98
CA SER A 638 -16.24 -7.86 8.34
C SER A 638 -17.35 -6.81 8.50
N SER A 639 -18.59 -7.26 8.64
CA SER A 639 -19.73 -6.44 9.01
C SER A 639 -19.76 -6.19 10.52
N MET A 640 -20.18 -5.01 10.97
CA MET A 640 -20.38 -4.72 12.41
C MET A 640 -21.43 -5.59 13.10
N LYS A 641 -22.13 -6.46 12.35
CA LYS A 641 -23.10 -7.44 12.84
C LYS A 641 -22.60 -8.27 14.02
N ASP A 642 -21.32 -8.61 14.08
CA ASP A 642 -20.78 -9.39 15.20
C ASP A 642 -20.57 -8.59 16.48
N LEU A 643 -20.37 -7.27 16.42
CA LEU A 643 -20.32 -6.41 17.61
C LEU A 643 -21.71 -6.12 18.16
N PHE A 644 -22.71 -5.98 17.28
CA PHE A 644 -24.09 -5.64 17.62
C PHE A 644 -25.06 -6.83 17.61
N CYS A 645 -24.55 -8.06 17.49
CA CYS A 645 -25.33 -9.31 17.44
C CYS A 645 -26.55 -9.26 16.49
N LEU A 646 -26.38 -8.62 15.34
CA LEU A 646 -27.43 -8.52 14.32
C LEU A 646 -27.58 -9.86 13.60
N LYS A 647 -28.82 -10.27 13.32
CA LYS A 647 -29.10 -11.49 12.56
C LYS A 647 -28.55 -11.39 11.13
N ASP A 648 -28.07 -12.51 10.59
CA ASP A 648 -27.77 -12.61 9.16
C ASP A 648 -29.11 -12.71 8.43
N ASP A 649 -29.40 -11.74 7.56
CA ASP A 649 -30.57 -11.74 6.67
C ASP A 649 -30.44 -12.80 5.57
#